data_AF-A0A1S9D656-F1
#
_entry.id   AF-A0A1S9D656-F1
#
_cell.length_a   1.000
_cell.length_b   1.000
_cell.length_c   1.000
_cell.angle_alpha   90.00
_cell.angle_beta   90.00
_cell.angle_gamma   90.00
#
_symmetry.space_group_name_H-M   'P 1'
#
loop_
_entity.id
_entity.type
_entity.pdbx_description
1 polymer ?
#
loop_
_entity_poly.entity_id
_entity_poly.type
_entity_poly.pdbx_seq_one_letter_code
_entity_poly.pdbx_strand_id
1 'polypeptide(L)'
;MGSVSSILQTKGPAHSFASVTDCQKKTPLLPAGAFDTHVHVFDPRLGPYAPGRPYTPEDAPLSKLIAFNENLTTDGQVGNLVLVQPSPYKTDCTVLLQCLRDLRNRNINARAIVVIDVDNVTDHALEEMHQLGARGIRLNFQADGREVDLTKLADMLHKAASRIQHLPGWMVQLYVPVWVWEALYDSILDLPVPVIADHLGGALGRSKLSPEFHESPLSQPGFSSLTSLAKHGRAIVKISGLYRCSKDSASTYSDMKPIIESLAREIPYQLVWGSDWPHTGDGAARLKNPDINVKEGFRSIDNLGILQNLRDWVGSEEVWEKLMRDNPARFYRWFASEASPGTASLSRFEQHRHVDLQKFTRKVNEIRRRLDRPLTYSEKVLYAHLDDASNDGSIVRGKTQLKLRPLRIACQDATAQMALIQFMSAGLESTAVPTTVHCDHLIVSRDGETEESSPGSRSSPRGPGAGIIHQIVLENYAFPGGMMVGTDSHTPNAGGMGMIAIGVGGADAVDVMAGLPLELIAPRVLGVKLTGELTKWASPKDVINKLASLISVKGGTGSIVEYFGPGTKGLSATGMATICNMGAETGATTSIFPYSPQMAAYLRANNRPDMAQAVETVSHELRADHGAEYDRVIEIDLSTLEPQINGPFTPDLATPLSKFHSAVKENAWPKLTAGLIGSCTNSSFEDMTRAASVAQQALDAGLKPKVPLLVSPGSLQTRRTLENAGIVDVLEKVGATMLTNACGPCCGSWDRTDMPKGTPNSIITSYNRNFSGRLDSNPATHVFLSSPEVVMGKIFSDDLSFDPNVDGLTTPSGEEFRFTPPVGQSLPSRGYEDSDSAYLAPPTDDRSHIQVQISPSSQRLQKLAPFKPWSGNDFEDCLILIKTKGKCTTDHITPAGPWFRFRGHLENISNNTLIGAVNAETEQVNQIRNRLTGEDGGVPDTARDYQAKGRPWVVIADHNYGEGSSREHAALQPRYLGGVAIIAKSFARIHEANLKKQGMLPLTFTNEADYDRIRSSDLVSIKGLAALAPGQPLTLLVTPTESSSEPWQAEVSHSFTHEQIEYFKAGSALNLMSRHLS
;
A
#
# COMPACT_ATOMS: atom_id res chain seq x y z
N MET A 1 -71.27 6.68 -31.50
CA MET A 1 -72.69 6.87 -31.14
C MET A 1 -72.69 7.01 -29.62
N GLY A 2 -72.77 8.21 -29.05
CA GLY A 2 -74.03 8.93 -28.80
C GLY A 2 -74.80 8.19 -27.69
N SER A 3 -75.26 8.79 -26.59
CA SER A 3 -75.36 10.19 -26.18
C SER A 3 -76.13 10.20 -24.84
N VAL A 4 -75.85 11.20 -23.99
CA VAL A 4 -76.83 12.00 -23.22
C VAL A 4 -77.53 11.32 -22.03
N SER A 5 -77.19 11.70 -20.78
CA SER A 5 -77.69 12.84 -19.98
C SER A 5 -79.14 12.63 -19.47
N SER A 6 -79.38 12.67 -18.16
CA SER A 6 -79.94 13.82 -17.41
C SER A 6 -80.62 13.23 -16.16
N ILE A 7 -80.89 13.85 -15.00
CA ILE A 7 -80.94 15.25 -14.54
C ILE A 7 -81.19 15.20 -13.00
N LEU A 8 -80.61 16.16 -12.25
CA LEU A 8 -81.08 16.91 -11.05
C LEU A 8 -81.77 16.15 -9.87
N GLN A 9 -81.66 16.51 -8.57
CA GLN A 9 -81.32 17.78 -7.91
C GLN A 9 -81.06 17.59 -6.39
N THR A 10 -79.95 18.16 -5.94
CA THR A 10 -79.60 18.79 -4.64
C THR A 10 -80.58 18.82 -3.44
N LYS A 11 -80.06 18.56 -2.21
CA LYS A 11 -79.59 19.60 -1.25
C LYS A 11 -79.20 19.03 0.14
N GLY A 12 -78.12 19.57 0.70
CA GLY A 12 -77.87 19.66 2.16
C GLY A 12 -76.50 19.14 2.64
N PRO A 13 -75.59 19.99 3.15
CA PRO A 13 -74.27 19.55 3.61
C PRO A 13 -74.32 19.16 5.10
N ALA A 14 -73.96 17.93 5.40
CA ALA A 14 -73.58 17.51 6.75
C ALA A 14 -72.34 16.62 6.62
N HIS A 15 -71.25 17.04 7.25
CA HIS A 15 -69.98 16.34 7.30
C HIS A 15 -70.16 14.88 7.74
N SER A 16 -70.00 13.95 6.80
CA SER A 16 -70.02 12.53 7.07
C SER A 16 -68.63 12.05 7.47
N PHE A 17 -68.56 11.43 8.65
CA PHE A 17 -67.54 10.44 8.98
C PHE A 17 -67.39 9.44 7.84
N ALA A 18 -66.20 9.37 7.23
CA ALA A 18 -65.85 8.30 6.31
C ALA A 18 -65.22 7.15 7.10
N SER A 19 -65.86 6.00 6.97
CA SER A 19 -65.55 4.71 7.53
C SER A 19 -64.22 4.13 7.04
N VAL A 20 -63.62 3.35 7.94
CA VAL A 20 -62.64 2.29 7.71
C VAL A 20 -62.94 1.48 6.44
N THR A 21 -62.09 1.60 5.42
CA THR A 21 -61.59 0.52 4.54
C THR A 21 -60.76 1.13 3.41
N ASP A 22 -59.45 1.25 3.61
CA ASP A 22 -58.50 1.17 2.51
C ASP A 22 -57.23 0.47 3.03
N CYS A 23 -57.32 -0.86 3.10
CA CYS A 23 -56.21 -1.71 3.49
C CYS A 23 -55.53 -2.15 2.20
N GLN A 24 -54.55 -1.38 1.73
CA GLN A 24 -53.56 -1.90 0.78
C GLN A 24 -52.98 -3.17 1.40
N LYS A 25 -53.18 -4.32 0.76
CA LYS A 25 -52.49 -5.57 1.15
C LYS A 25 -50.99 -5.33 1.00
N LYS A 26 -50.32 -4.99 2.11
CA LYS A 26 -48.86 -4.87 2.17
C LYS A 26 -48.29 -6.24 1.84
N THR A 27 -47.49 -6.30 0.78
CA THR A 27 -46.87 -7.53 0.28
C THR A 27 -45.55 -7.74 1.04
N PRO A 28 -45.08 -8.98 1.28
CA PRO A 28 -43.75 -9.22 1.85
C PRO A 28 -42.66 -8.49 1.04
N LEU A 29 -41.61 -8.00 1.72
CA LEU A 29 -40.63 -7.07 1.13
C LEU A 29 -39.18 -7.55 1.24
N LEU A 30 -38.87 -8.51 2.11
CA LEU A 30 -37.49 -9.00 2.24
C LEU A 30 -37.10 -9.83 1.01
N PRO A 31 -35.94 -9.57 0.39
CA PRO A 31 -35.47 -10.37 -0.73
C PRO A 31 -35.16 -11.81 -0.31
N ALA A 32 -35.14 -12.73 -1.28
CA ALA A 32 -34.74 -14.11 -1.04
C ALA A 32 -33.33 -14.17 -0.42
N GLY A 33 -33.18 -14.97 0.64
CA GLY A 33 -31.91 -15.09 1.38
C GLY A 33 -31.58 -13.89 2.28
N ALA A 34 -32.52 -12.97 2.54
CA ALA A 34 -32.34 -11.90 3.51
C ALA A 34 -32.10 -12.43 4.94
N PHE A 35 -31.49 -11.60 5.77
CA PHE A 35 -31.21 -11.88 7.17
C PHE A 35 -32.13 -11.08 8.09
N ASP A 36 -32.69 -11.74 9.09
CA ASP A 36 -33.19 -11.09 10.30
C ASP A 36 -32.13 -11.23 11.40
N THR A 37 -31.37 -10.14 11.62
CA THR A 37 -30.19 -10.20 12.50
C THR A 37 -30.48 -9.99 13.99
N HIS A 38 -31.75 -9.94 14.39
CA HIS A 38 -32.12 -9.83 15.80
C HIS A 38 -33.50 -10.41 16.08
N VAL A 39 -33.49 -11.66 16.55
CA VAL A 39 -34.71 -12.34 17.03
C VAL A 39 -34.46 -13.06 18.34
N HIS A 40 -35.51 -13.21 19.13
CA HIS A 40 -35.49 -13.92 20.41
C HIS A 40 -36.50 -15.06 20.40
N VAL A 41 -36.21 -16.11 21.16
CA VAL A 41 -37.14 -17.20 21.43
C VAL A 41 -37.39 -17.24 22.94
N PHE A 42 -38.66 -17.28 23.32
CA PHE A 42 -39.10 -17.43 24.70
C PHE A 42 -39.91 -18.71 24.81
N ASP A 43 -39.26 -19.78 25.27
CA ASP A 43 -39.90 -21.08 25.44
C ASP A 43 -39.51 -21.69 26.80
N PRO A 44 -40.31 -21.48 27.86
CA PRO A 44 -40.01 -22.01 29.18
C PRO A 44 -40.05 -23.54 29.25
N ARG A 45 -40.55 -24.22 28.20
CA ARG A 45 -40.57 -25.69 28.11
C ARG A 45 -39.22 -26.25 27.72
N LEU A 46 -38.38 -25.48 27.01
CA LEU A 46 -37.03 -25.88 26.61
C LEU A 46 -35.98 -25.56 27.69
N GLY A 47 -36.29 -24.62 28.58
CA GLY A 47 -35.43 -24.25 29.71
C GLY A 47 -36.09 -23.19 30.59
N PRO A 48 -35.88 -23.23 31.93
CA PRO A 48 -36.51 -22.29 32.84
C PRO A 48 -35.93 -20.87 32.70
N TYR A 49 -36.72 -19.85 33.04
CA TYR A 49 -36.17 -18.49 33.17
C TYR A 49 -35.26 -18.38 34.40
N ALA A 50 -34.21 -17.56 34.29
CA ALA A 50 -33.21 -17.43 35.34
C ALA A 50 -33.77 -16.77 36.62
N PRO A 51 -33.29 -17.16 37.81
CA PRO A 51 -33.54 -16.42 39.05
C PRO A 51 -33.05 -14.98 38.95
N GLY A 52 -33.86 -14.02 39.41
CA GLY A 52 -33.55 -12.58 39.35
C GLY A 52 -33.56 -12.00 37.92
N ARG A 53 -34.37 -12.56 37.03
CA ARG A 53 -34.69 -11.98 35.71
C ARG A 53 -35.39 -10.62 35.85
N PRO A 54 -35.23 -9.71 34.87
CA PRO A 54 -35.85 -8.38 34.93
C PRO A 54 -37.37 -8.39 34.69
N TYR A 55 -37.90 -9.39 33.97
CA TYR A 55 -39.33 -9.56 33.68
C TYR A 55 -39.61 -11.01 33.22
N THR A 56 -40.89 -11.39 33.14
CA THR A 56 -41.33 -12.67 32.56
C THR A 56 -42.13 -12.38 31.28
N PRO A 57 -41.69 -12.82 30.09
CA PRO A 57 -42.43 -12.62 28.86
C PRO A 57 -43.55 -13.64 28.66
N GLU A 58 -44.47 -13.35 27.74
CA GLU A 58 -45.31 -14.36 27.10
C GLU A 58 -44.50 -15.37 26.27
N ASP A 59 -45.13 -16.50 25.92
CA ASP A 59 -44.49 -17.59 25.21
C ASP A 59 -44.40 -17.29 23.70
N ALA A 60 -43.17 -17.23 23.20
CA ALA A 60 -42.81 -17.05 21.80
C ALA A 60 -41.85 -18.16 21.36
N PRO A 61 -42.36 -19.39 21.14
CA PRO A 61 -41.55 -20.53 20.75
C PRO A 61 -41.03 -20.40 19.31
N LEU A 62 -40.01 -21.20 18.98
CA LEU A 62 -39.35 -21.23 17.67
C LEU A 62 -40.33 -21.40 16.48
N SER A 63 -41.42 -22.16 16.66
CA SER A 63 -42.44 -22.32 15.63
C SER A 63 -43.16 -21.02 15.26
N LYS A 64 -43.39 -20.13 16.24
CA LYS A 64 -43.96 -18.81 15.97
C LYS A 64 -42.97 -17.88 15.29
N LEU A 65 -41.67 -18.01 15.59
CA LEU A 65 -40.61 -17.25 14.91
C LEU A 65 -40.53 -17.62 13.42
N ILE A 66 -40.54 -18.93 13.12
CA ILE A 66 -40.55 -19.44 11.75
C ILE A 66 -41.75 -18.88 10.98
N ALA A 67 -42.96 -19.04 11.53
CA ALA A 67 -44.18 -18.52 10.92
C ALA A 67 -44.17 -16.98 10.76
N PHE A 68 -43.57 -16.24 11.69
CA PHE A 68 -43.41 -14.80 11.56
C PHE A 68 -42.50 -14.44 10.38
N ASN A 69 -41.37 -15.14 10.23
CA ASN A 69 -40.39 -14.83 9.20
C ASN A 69 -40.85 -15.21 7.78
N GLU A 70 -41.57 -16.33 7.63
CA GLU A 70 -42.23 -16.73 6.36
C GLU A 70 -43.18 -15.64 5.81
N ASN A 71 -43.74 -14.80 6.68
CA ASN A 71 -44.62 -13.71 6.31
C ASN A 71 -43.89 -12.40 5.91
N LEU A 72 -42.56 -12.35 6.02
CA LEU A 72 -41.76 -11.16 5.70
C LEU A 72 -41.02 -11.25 4.37
N THR A 73 -40.77 -12.46 3.87
CA THR A 73 -40.01 -12.75 2.65
C THR A 73 -40.90 -12.84 1.41
N THR A 74 -40.38 -12.35 0.28
CA THR A 74 -41.12 -12.31 -0.99
C THR A 74 -41.41 -13.69 -1.59
N ASP A 75 -40.59 -14.69 -1.25
CA ASP A 75 -40.71 -16.07 -1.71
C ASP A 75 -41.45 -16.99 -0.72
N GLY A 76 -41.88 -16.46 0.43
CA GLY A 76 -42.53 -17.20 1.50
C GLY A 76 -41.63 -18.22 2.20
N GLN A 77 -40.31 -18.18 1.97
CA GLN A 77 -39.34 -19.03 2.66
C GLN A 77 -38.78 -18.33 3.90
N VAL A 78 -38.36 -19.10 4.90
CA VAL A 78 -37.66 -18.55 6.06
C VAL A 78 -36.30 -18.02 5.60
N GLY A 79 -36.05 -16.73 5.83
CA GLY A 79 -34.76 -16.10 5.66
C GLY A 79 -33.72 -16.59 6.68
N ASN A 80 -32.53 -16.00 6.63
CA ASN A 80 -31.45 -16.35 7.54
C ASN A 80 -31.66 -15.67 8.89
N LEU A 81 -31.45 -16.40 9.99
CA LEU A 81 -31.78 -15.91 11.34
C LEU A 81 -30.53 -15.68 12.19
N VAL A 82 -30.48 -14.58 12.95
CA VAL A 82 -29.52 -14.40 14.05
C VAL A 82 -30.28 -14.33 15.36
N LEU A 83 -30.23 -15.43 16.12
CA LEU A 83 -30.88 -15.53 17.41
C LEU A 83 -30.02 -14.85 18.46
N VAL A 84 -30.59 -13.91 19.18
CA VAL A 84 -29.90 -13.19 20.25
C VAL A 84 -30.42 -13.71 21.59
N GLN A 85 -29.51 -14.06 22.49
CA GLN A 85 -29.86 -14.51 23.83
C GLN A 85 -30.71 -13.45 24.56
N PRO A 86 -31.94 -13.79 24.99
CA PRO A 86 -32.80 -12.81 25.64
C PRO A 86 -32.54 -12.72 27.15
N SER A 87 -32.66 -11.52 27.70
CA SER A 87 -32.29 -11.21 29.09
C SER A 87 -32.96 -12.05 30.20
N PRO A 88 -34.19 -12.60 30.05
CA PRO A 88 -34.79 -13.46 31.08
C PRO A 88 -34.05 -14.78 31.34
N TYR A 89 -33.23 -15.26 30.40
CA TYR A 89 -32.39 -16.46 30.59
C TYR A 89 -30.98 -16.13 31.11
N LYS A 90 -30.61 -14.84 31.19
CA LYS A 90 -29.24 -14.41 31.55
C LYS A 90 -28.19 -15.17 30.73
N THR A 91 -27.23 -15.81 31.39
CA THR A 91 -26.11 -16.55 30.78
C THR A 91 -26.46 -17.99 30.40
N ASP A 92 -27.66 -18.48 30.71
CA ASP A 92 -28.11 -19.83 30.34
C ASP A 92 -28.54 -19.86 28.86
N CYS A 93 -27.61 -20.24 27.99
CA CYS A 93 -27.84 -20.33 26.55
C CYS A 93 -28.55 -21.63 26.11
N THR A 94 -29.08 -22.46 27.01
CA THR A 94 -29.67 -23.77 26.66
C THR A 94 -30.78 -23.65 25.62
N VAL A 95 -31.73 -22.75 25.82
CA VAL A 95 -32.86 -22.55 24.89
C VAL A 95 -32.37 -22.09 23.51
N LEU A 96 -31.41 -21.15 23.49
CA LEU A 96 -30.80 -20.62 22.28
C LEU A 96 -30.06 -21.70 21.48
N LEU A 97 -29.20 -22.48 22.15
CA LEU A 97 -28.43 -23.55 21.50
C LEU A 97 -29.34 -24.68 21.01
N GLN A 98 -30.41 -25.01 21.73
CA GLN A 98 -31.40 -25.98 21.26
C GLN A 98 -32.10 -25.47 19.98
N CYS A 99 -32.47 -24.19 19.94
CA CYS A 99 -33.07 -23.59 18.74
C CYS A 99 -32.12 -23.62 17.54
N LEU A 100 -30.81 -23.38 17.74
CA LEU A 100 -29.83 -23.52 16.65
C LEU A 100 -29.78 -24.94 16.09
N ARG A 101 -29.82 -25.97 16.95
CA ARG A 101 -29.86 -27.37 16.53
C ARG A 101 -31.15 -27.69 15.77
N ASP A 102 -32.29 -27.22 16.27
CA ASP A 102 -33.59 -27.46 15.64
C ASP A 102 -33.71 -26.77 14.28
N LEU A 103 -33.18 -25.55 14.13
CA LEU A 103 -33.12 -24.84 12.85
C LEU A 103 -32.19 -25.56 11.87
N ARG A 104 -31.00 -25.99 12.32
CA ARG A 104 -30.06 -26.79 11.50
C ARG A 104 -30.72 -28.07 10.99
N ASN A 105 -31.45 -28.79 11.84
CA ASN A 105 -32.17 -30.01 11.46
C ASN A 105 -33.29 -29.77 10.43
N ARG A 106 -33.79 -28.53 10.34
CA ARG A 106 -34.79 -28.10 9.36
C ARG A 106 -34.15 -27.51 8.09
N ASN A 107 -32.83 -27.54 7.96
CA ASN A 107 -32.07 -26.83 6.93
C ASN A 107 -32.38 -25.32 6.89
N ILE A 108 -32.85 -24.76 8.01
CA ILE A 108 -33.00 -23.31 8.17
C ILE A 108 -31.71 -22.84 8.81
N ASN A 109 -31.12 -21.85 8.17
CA ASN A 109 -29.83 -21.42 8.59
C ASN A 109 -29.90 -20.35 9.67
N ALA A 110 -29.04 -20.52 10.68
CA ALA A 110 -29.02 -19.63 11.81
C ALA A 110 -27.61 -19.40 12.35
N ARG A 111 -27.46 -18.24 12.99
CA ARG A 111 -26.33 -17.85 13.83
C ARG A 111 -26.86 -17.37 15.16
N ALA A 112 -25.96 -17.19 16.13
CA ALA A 112 -26.36 -16.67 17.43
C ALA A 112 -25.41 -15.63 18.01
N ILE A 113 -25.99 -14.76 18.84
CA ILE A 113 -25.27 -13.91 19.79
C ILE A 113 -25.63 -14.40 21.20
N VAL A 114 -24.63 -14.88 21.93
CA VAL A 114 -24.79 -15.48 23.25
C VAL A 114 -24.61 -14.43 24.36
N VAL A 115 -25.08 -14.72 25.57
CA VAL A 115 -24.66 -14.01 26.79
C VAL A 115 -23.97 -15.05 27.65
N ILE A 116 -22.75 -14.76 28.09
CA ILE A 116 -21.92 -15.70 28.85
C ILE A 116 -21.35 -15.02 30.08
N ASP A 117 -21.00 -15.84 31.06
CA ASP A 117 -20.14 -15.41 32.15
C ASP A 117 -18.68 -15.47 31.67
N VAL A 118 -18.12 -14.31 31.32
CA VAL A 118 -16.79 -14.21 30.69
C VAL A 118 -15.68 -14.72 31.61
N ASP A 119 -15.88 -14.65 32.93
CA ASP A 119 -14.89 -15.07 33.92
C ASP A 119 -14.90 -16.60 34.14
N ASN A 120 -16.03 -17.26 33.90
CA ASN A 120 -16.22 -18.69 34.21
C ASN A 120 -16.40 -19.60 32.98
N VAL A 121 -16.60 -19.05 31.78
CA VAL A 121 -16.79 -19.84 30.55
C VAL A 121 -15.48 -20.55 30.13
N THR A 122 -15.57 -21.85 29.87
CA THR A 122 -14.43 -22.65 29.40
C THR A 122 -14.18 -22.45 27.89
N ASP A 123 -12.93 -22.66 27.44
CA ASP A 123 -12.59 -22.62 26.00
C ASP A 123 -13.39 -23.65 25.21
N HIS A 124 -13.57 -24.84 25.79
CA HIS A 124 -14.34 -25.91 25.18
C HIS A 124 -15.79 -25.51 24.94
N ALA A 125 -16.45 -24.87 25.92
CA ALA A 125 -17.82 -24.41 25.77
C ALA A 125 -17.94 -23.32 24.69
N LEU A 126 -16.98 -22.40 24.59
CA LEU A 126 -16.95 -21.39 23.53
C LEU A 126 -16.79 -22.02 22.14
N GLU A 127 -15.94 -23.03 22.03
CA GLU A 127 -15.72 -23.76 20.78
C GLU A 127 -16.98 -24.54 20.37
N GLU A 128 -17.65 -25.20 21.30
CA GLU A 128 -18.95 -25.86 21.02
C GLU A 128 -20.00 -24.86 20.54
N MET A 129 -20.10 -23.70 21.19
CA MET A 129 -20.97 -22.61 20.74
C MET A 129 -20.59 -22.11 19.34
N HIS A 130 -19.29 -21.96 19.06
CA HIS A 130 -18.78 -21.54 17.76
C HIS A 130 -19.18 -22.53 16.65
N GLN A 131 -19.02 -23.83 16.89
CA GLN A 131 -19.39 -24.90 15.97
C GLN A 131 -20.91 -24.98 15.74
N LEU A 132 -21.71 -24.66 16.76
CA LEU A 132 -23.16 -24.58 16.63
C LEU A 132 -23.63 -23.34 15.85
N GLY A 133 -22.81 -22.29 15.77
CA GLY A 133 -23.07 -21.10 14.96
C GLY A 133 -23.06 -19.78 15.74
N ALA A 134 -22.62 -19.77 17.00
CA ALA A 134 -22.44 -18.53 17.76
C ALA A 134 -21.32 -17.67 17.12
N ARG A 135 -21.58 -16.36 17.01
CA ARG A 135 -20.68 -15.37 16.38
C ARG A 135 -20.58 -14.08 17.19
N GLY A 136 -20.92 -14.12 18.47
CA GLY A 136 -20.67 -12.99 19.34
C GLY A 136 -21.25 -13.08 20.74
N ILE A 137 -20.82 -12.15 21.58
CA ILE A 137 -21.28 -11.98 22.97
C ILE A 137 -22.08 -10.69 23.08
N ARG A 138 -23.24 -10.72 23.71
CA ARG A 138 -24.04 -9.52 24.01
C ARG A 138 -23.72 -8.99 25.41
N LEU A 139 -23.43 -7.70 25.50
CA LEU A 139 -23.42 -6.93 26.75
C LEU A 139 -24.59 -5.94 26.73
N ASN A 140 -25.45 -6.01 27.74
CA ASN A 140 -26.72 -5.29 27.77
C ASN A 140 -26.80 -4.41 29.03
N PHE A 141 -26.89 -3.09 28.84
CA PHE A 141 -26.93 -2.10 29.92
C PHE A 141 -28.18 -1.22 29.89
N GLN A 142 -29.17 -1.53 29.05
CA GLN A 142 -30.42 -0.75 28.96
C GLN A 142 -31.67 -1.54 29.34
N ALA A 143 -31.69 -2.87 29.21
CA ALA A 143 -32.94 -3.64 29.31
C ALA A 143 -33.57 -3.68 30.71
N ASP A 144 -32.80 -3.42 31.77
CA ASP A 144 -33.27 -3.36 33.16
C ASP A 144 -33.55 -1.93 33.66
N GLY A 145 -33.28 -0.91 32.84
CA GLY A 145 -33.55 0.50 33.10
C GLY A 145 -32.55 1.23 34.02
N ARG A 146 -31.42 0.63 34.39
CA ARG A 146 -30.41 1.27 35.26
C ARG A 146 -29.47 2.21 34.51
N GLU A 147 -28.80 3.12 35.23
CA GLU A 147 -27.77 4.00 34.65
C GLU A 147 -26.49 3.22 34.27
N VAL A 148 -25.78 3.72 33.26
CA VAL A 148 -24.57 3.09 32.71
C VAL A 148 -23.33 3.50 33.51
N ASP A 149 -22.64 2.52 34.09
CA ASP A 149 -21.30 2.67 34.68
C ASP A 149 -20.23 2.47 33.59
N LEU A 150 -19.57 3.56 33.20
CA LEU A 150 -18.57 3.55 32.12
C LEU A 150 -17.34 2.70 32.43
N THR A 151 -16.84 2.74 33.67
CA THR A 151 -15.64 2.00 34.07
C THR A 151 -15.90 0.51 34.01
N LYS A 152 -17.05 0.07 34.54
CA LYS A 152 -17.47 -1.33 34.49
C LYS A 152 -17.75 -1.80 33.07
N LEU A 153 -18.39 -0.96 32.26
CA LEU A 153 -18.67 -1.26 30.85
C LEU A 153 -17.37 -1.45 30.05
N ALA A 154 -16.40 -0.54 30.19
CA ALA A 154 -15.12 -0.63 29.51
C ALA A 154 -14.36 -1.92 29.89
N ASP A 155 -14.30 -2.24 31.19
CA ASP A 155 -13.66 -3.48 31.67
C ASP A 155 -14.33 -4.74 31.09
N MET A 156 -15.67 -4.81 31.14
CA MET A 156 -16.41 -5.94 30.56
C MET A 156 -16.23 -6.06 29.04
N LEU A 157 -16.19 -4.93 28.33
CA LEU A 157 -16.00 -4.89 26.89
C LEU A 157 -14.63 -5.44 26.50
N HIS A 158 -13.56 -4.98 27.15
CA HIS A 158 -12.20 -5.47 26.91
C HIS A 158 -12.06 -6.96 27.26
N LYS A 159 -12.62 -7.40 28.40
CA LYS A 159 -12.61 -8.82 28.80
C LYS A 159 -13.33 -9.69 27.78
N ALA A 160 -14.55 -9.31 27.36
CA ALA A 160 -15.33 -10.06 26.38
C ALA A 160 -14.59 -10.15 25.03
N ALA A 161 -14.04 -9.03 24.56
CA ALA A 161 -13.28 -8.96 23.31
C ALA A 161 -12.01 -9.83 23.36
N SER A 162 -11.24 -9.76 24.45
CA SER A 162 -10.04 -10.57 24.65
C SER A 162 -10.37 -12.07 24.68
N ARG A 163 -11.48 -12.44 25.32
CA ARG A 163 -11.92 -13.83 25.45
C ARG A 163 -12.21 -14.50 24.10
N ILE A 164 -12.70 -13.74 23.12
CA ILE A 164 -13.18 -14.25 21.82
C ILE A 164 -12.28 -13.91 20.63
N GLN A 165 -11.18 -13.18 20.84
CA GLN A 165 -10.31 -12.71 19.75
C GLN A 165 -9.74 -13.83 18.86
N HIS A 166 -9.60 -15.04 19.39
CA HIS A 166 -9.10 -16.20 18.66
C HIS A 166 -10.19 -16.93 17.86
N LEU A 167 -11.47 -16.62 18.09
CA LEU A 167 -12.60 -17.28 17.46
C LEU A 167 -12.99 -16.53 16.17
N PRO A 168 -12.87 -17.16 14.99
CA PRO A 168 -13.05 -16.43 13.74
C PRO A 168 -14.49 -15.92 13.55
N GLY A 169 -14.63 -14.60 13.39
CA GLY A 169 -15.92 -13.95 13.11
C GLY A 169 -16.78 -13.70 14.34
N TRP A 170 -16.21 -13.80 15.53
CA TRP A 170 -16.88 -13.37 16.76
C TRP A 170 -16.81 -11.86 16.96
N MET A 171 -17.88 -11.30 17.52
CA MET A 171 -18.08 -9.87 17.74
C MET A 171 -18.66 -9.60 19.13
N VAL A 172 -18.58 -8.37 19.60
CA VAL A 172 -19.29 -7.95 20.81
C VAL A 172 -20.53 -7.13 20.43
N GLN A 173 -21.72 -7.52 20.83
CA GLN A 173 -22.95 -6.74 20.64
C GLN A 173 -23.20 -5.87 21.88
N LEU A 174 -23.23 -4.56 21.70
CA LEU A 174 -23.46 -3.58 22.76
C LEU A 174 -24.84 -2.95 22.64
N TYR A 175 -25.63 -3.04 23.72
CA TYR A 175 -26.85 -2.25 23.88
C TYR A 175 -26.67 -1.17 24.96
N VAL A 176 -26.40 0.05 24.50
CA VAL A 176 -26.02 1.23 25.30
C VAL A 176 -26.68 2.51 24.73
N PRO A 177 -26.77 3.61 25.51
CA PRO A 177 -27.17 4.92 24.99
C PRO A 177 -26.17 5.48 23.97
N VAL A 178 -26.63 6.35 23.07
CA VAL A 178 -25.81 6.91 21.98
C VAL A 178 -24.57 7.69 22.44
N TRP A 179 -24.64 8.39 23.57
CA TRP A 179 -23.51 9.18 24.08
C TRP A 179 -22.30 8.31 24.52
N VAL A 180 -22.52 7.01 24.78
CA VAL A 180 -21.47 6.08 25.21
C VAL A 180 -20.44 5.83 24.08
N TRP A 181 -20.85 5.93 22.82
CA TRP A 181 -19.94 5.75 21.68
C TRP A 181 -18.85 6.83 21.62
N GLU A 182 -19.12 8.01 22.16
CA GLU A 182 -18.12 9.06 22.34
C GLU A 182 -17.21 8.76 23.52
N ALA A 183 -17.79 8.39 24.67
CA ALA A 183 -17.04 8.09 25.88
C ALA A 183 -16.08 6.89 25.74
N LEU A 184 -16.41 5.91 24.89
CA LEU A 184 -15.62 4.69 24.66
C LEU A 184 -14.95 4.67 23.28
N TYR A 185 -14.85 5.79 22.59
CA TYR A 185 -14.36 5.85 21.21
C TYR A 185 -12.99 5.17 21.05
N ASP A 186 -11.99 5.61 21.83
CA ASP A 186 -10.62 5.07 21.76
C ASP A 186 -10.57 3.61 22.20
N SER A 187 -11.31 3.25 23.25
CA SER A 187 -11.40 1.88 23.74
C SER A 187 -11.93 0.94 22.65
N ILE A 188 -13.00 1.32 21.94
CA ILE A 188 -13.59 0.52 20.85
C ILE A 188 -12.65 0.46 19.64
N LEU A 189 -11.96 1.55 19.33
CA LEU A 189 -11.00 1.63 18.21
C LEU A 189 -9.84 0.63 18.37
N ASP A 190 -9.43 0.39 19.61
CA ASP A 190 -8.32 -0.50 19.97
C ASP A 190 -8.74 -1.97 20.23
N LEU A 191 -10.05 -2.31 20.17
CA LEU A 191 -10.49 -3.69 20.41
C LEU A 191 -9.96 -4.67 19.34
N PRO A 192 -9.65 -5.92 19.74
CA PRO A 192 -9.21 -6.97 18.82
C PRO A 192 -10.35 -7.55 17.96
N VAL A 193 -11.61 -7.22 18.26
CA VAL A 193 -12.80 -7.65 17.52
C VAL A 193 -13.76 -6.47 17.31
N PRO A 194 -14.57 -6.47 16.23
CA PRO A 194 -15.53 -5.40 15.99
C PRO A 194 -16.75 -5.49 16.92
N VAL A 195 -17.48 -4.38 17.01
CA VAL A 195 -18.65 -4.21 17.87
C VAL A 195 -19.92 -4.05 17.04
N ILE A 196 -21.02 -4.68 17.46
CA ILE A 196 -22.36 -4.44 16.93
C ILE A 196 -23.06 -3.43 17.83
N ALA A 197 -23.40 -2.27 17.28
CA ALA A 197 -24.23 -1.26 17.91
C ALA A 197 -25.70 -1.68 17.79
N ASP A 198 -26.25 -2.24 18.88
CA ASP A 198 -27.61 -2.75 18.95
C ASP A 198 -28.63 -1.60 18.91
N HIS A 199 -29.78 -1.81 18.26
CA HIS A 199 -30.88 -0.84 18.19
C HIS A 199 -30.44 0.60 17.82
N LEU A 200 -29.82 0.76 16.64
CA LEU A 200 -29.24 2.01 16.13
C LEU A 200 -28.18 2.63 17.07
N GLY A 201 -27.54 1.82 17.92
CA GLY A 201 -26.60 2.29 18.93
C GLY A 201 -27.24 3.18 19.99
N GLY A 202 -28.57 3.10 20.17
CA GLY A 202 -29.32 3.93 21.12
C GLY A 202 -29.66 5.32 20.61
N ALA A 203 -29.48 5.62 19.32
CA ALA A 203 -29.90 6.89 18.73
C ALA A 203 -31.43 7.04 18.78
N LEU A 204 -31.90 8.21 19.20
CA LEU A 204 -33.32 8.49 19.43
C LEU A 204 -33.91 9.37 18.32
N GLY A 205 -35.16 9.09 17.95
CA GLY A 205 -35.95 9.92 17.04
C GLY A 205 -36.54 11.15 17.75
N ARG A 206 -37.03 12.12 16.98
CA ARG A 206 -37.55 13.41 17.50
C ARG A 206 -38.53 13.24 18.66
N SER A 207 -39.40 12.23 18.61
CA SER A 207 -40.42 11.98 19.64
C SER A 207 -39.87 11.49 21.00
N LYS A 208 -38.60 11.04 21.05
CA LYS A 208 -37.90 10.64 22.29
C LYS A 208 -36.70 11.53 22.64
N LEU A 209 -36.27 12.41 21.72
CA LEU A 209 -35.18 13.35 21.97
C LEU A 209 -35.57 14.51 22.91
N SER A 210 -34.58 15.07 23.60
CA SER A 210 -34.71 16.34 24.31
C SER A 210 -35.02 17.49 23.34
N PRO A 211 -35.80 18.51 23.74
CA PRO A 211 -36.23 19.61 22.87
C PRO A 211 -35.10 20.31 22.10
N GLU A 212 -33.91 20.41 22.71
CA GLU A 212 -32.71 21.03 22.12
C GLU A 212 -32.19 20.33 20.85
N PHE A 213 -32.50 19.04 20.65
CA PHE A 213 -32.07 18.27 19.49
C PHE A 213 -33.19 18.03 18.47
N HIS A 214 -34.37 18.65 18.65
CA HIS A 214 -35.52 18.40 17.77
C HIS A 214 -35.32 18.88 16.34
N GLU A 215 -34.62 20.01 16.15
CA GLU A 215 -34.33 20.56 14.82
C GLU A 215 -33.19 19.81 14.10
N SER A 216 -32.27 19.21 14.86
CA SER A 216 -31.12 18.46 14.31
C SER A 216 -30.87 17.15 15.08
N PRO A 217 -31.66 16.09 14.83
CA PRO A 217 -31.51 14.80 15.50
C PRO A 217 -30.14 14.15 15.32
N LEU A 218 -29.41 14.49 14.25
CA LEU A 218 -28.05 13.99 13.99
C LEU A 218 -26.99 14.61 14.92
N SER A 219 -27.32 15.71 15.60
CA SER A 219 -26.43 16.39 16.55
C SER A 219 -26.52 15.83 17.97
N GLN A 220 -27.24 14.72 18.17
CA GLN A 220 -27.30 14.08 19.48
C GLN A 220 -25.90 13.53 19.88
N PRO A 221 -25.45 13.72 21.14
CA PRO A 221 -24.11 13.35 21.57
C PRO A 221 -23.75 11.89 21.28
N GLY A 222 -22.56 11.65 20.75
CA GLY A 222 -22.07 10.32 20.35
C GLY A 222 -22.56 9.75 19.00
N PHE A 223 -23.51 10.39 18.30
CA PHE A 223 -23.92 9.91 16.97
C PHE A 223 -22.78 10.01 15.94
N SER A 224 -22.02 11.12 15.94
CA SER A 224 -20.83 11.30 15.09
C SER A 224 -19.72 10.30 15.42
N SER A 225 -19.52 10.00 16.70
CA SER A 225 -18.55 9.00 17.15
C SER A 225 -18.93 7.59 16.69
N LEU A 226 -20.22 7.23 16.77
CA LEU A 226 -20.73 5.96 16.25
C LEU A 226 -20.52 5.83 14.74
N THR A 227 -20.85 6.86 13.96
CA THR A 227 -20.65 6.83 12.50
C THR A 227 -19.18 6.81 12.13
N SER A 228 -18.32 7.52 12.87
CA SER A 228 -16.87 7.46 12.71
C SER A 228 -16.32 6.05 12.98
N LEU A 229 -16.68 5.42 14.10
CA LEU A 229 -16.27 4.04 14.41
C LEU A 229 -16.71 3.06 13.32
N ALA A 230 -17.91 3.24 12.76
CA ALA A 230 -18.39 2.44 11.64
C ALA A 230 -17.58 2.69 10.36
N LYS A 231 -17.25 3.95 10.01
CA LYS A 231 -16.37 4.27 8.86
C LYS A 231 -14.99 3.61 8.99
N HIS A 232 -14.48 3.47 10.22
CA HIS A 232 -13.24 2.73 10.53
C HIS A 232 -13.40 1.20 10.56
N GLY A 233 -14.60 0.67 10.31
CA GLY A 233 -14.88 -0.76 10.35
C GLY A 233 -14.91 -1.37 11.75
N ARG A 234 -15.00 -0.55 12.79
CA ARG A 234 -15.02 -1.01 14.20
C ARG A 234 -16.43 -1.18 14.76
N ALA A 235 -17.42 -0.49 14.21
CA ALA A 235 -18.81 -0.61 14.60
C ALA A 235 -19.71 -1.04 13.43
N ILE A 236 -20.62 -1.96 13.70
CA ILE A 236 -21.71 -2.37 12.80
C ILE A 236 -23.01 -1.85 13.40
N VAL A 237 -23.73 -0.99 12.69
CA VAL A 237 -24.97 -0.39 13.19
C VAL A 237 -26.16 -1.26 12.80
N LYS A 238 -26.86 -1.77 13.81
CA LYS A 238 -28.04 -2.62 13.62
C LYS A 238 -29.32 -1.81 13.68
N ILE A 239 -29.99 -1.65 12.54
CA ILE A 239 -31.32 -1.05 12.44
C ILE A 239 -32.34 -2.06 12.94
N SER A 240 -32.73 -1.94 14.21
CA SER A 240 -33.68 -2.83 14.88
C SER A 240 -34.40 -2.12 16.02
N GLY A 241 -35.57 -2.61 16.42
CA GLY A 241 -36.28 -2.10 17.59
C GLY A 241 -36.68 -0.62 17.51
N LEU A 242 -37.20 -0.13 16.36
CA LEU A 242 -37.56 1.28 16.18
C LEU A 242 -38.53 1.82 17.26
N TYR A 243 -39.41 0.96 17.77
CA TYR A 243 -40.33 1.27 18.87
C TYR A 243 -39.61 1.59 20.21
N ARG A 244 -38.32 1.23 20.32
CA ARG A 244 -37.44 1.62 21.43
C ARG A 244 -36.85 3.01 21.22
N CYS A 245 -36.68 3.43 19.99
CA CYS A 245 -36.02 4.68 19.61
C CYS A 245 -37.01 5.84 19.34
N SER A 246 -38.29 5.51 19.10
CA SER A 246 -39.35 6.47 18.77
C SER A 246 -40.68 6.14 19.46
N LYS A 247 -41.52 7.15 19.72
CA LYS A 247 -42.92 7.03 20.17
C LYS A 247 -43.92 7.18 19.01
N ASP A 248 -43.47 7.50 17.80
CA ASP A 248 -44.32 7.79 16.65
C ASP A 248 -44.79 6.52 15.92
N SER A 249 -45.56 5.67 16.63
CA SER A 249 -46.08 4.44 16.04
C SER A 249 -47.15 4.70 14.96
N ALA A 250 -47.83 5.84 15.00
CA ALA A 250 -48.90 6.18 14.07
C ALA A 250 -48.39 6.40 12.63
N SER A 251 -47.18 6.95 12.48
CA SER A 251 -46.53 7.14 11.18
C SER A 251 -45.55 6.01 10.82
N THR A 252 -45.54 4.91 11.60
CA THR A 252 -44.54 3.85 11.48
C THR A 252 -43.11 4.40 11.65
N TYR A 253 -42.91 5.21 12.69
CA TYR A 253 -41.63 5.75 13.15
C TYR A 253 -40.93 6.70 12.17
N SER A 254 -41.69 7.51 11.44
CA SER A 254 -41.14 8.42 10.42
C SER A 254 -40.15 9.47 10.97
N ASP A 255 -40.20 9.76 12.27
CA ASP A 255 -39.23 10.61 12.94
C ASP A 255 -37.82 10.01 13.06
N MET A 256 -37.63 8.73 12.71
CA MET A 256 -36.33 8.07 12.57
C MET A 256 -35.70 8.27 11.18
N LYS A 257 -36.45 8.77 10.20
CA LYS A 257 -36.01 8.93 8.80
C LYS A 257 -34.66 9.67 8.68
N PRO A 258 -34.42 10.83 9.33
CA PRO A 258 -33.16 11.55 9.17
C PRO A 258 -31.93 10.74 9.61
N ILE A 259 -32.08 9.97 10.68
CA ILE A 259 -31.01 9.12 11.24
C ILE A 259 -30.69 7.99 10.26
N ILE A 260 -31.72 7.30 9.77
CA ILE A 260 -31.55 6.15 8.87
C ILE A 260 -31.00 6.60 7.51
N GLU A 261 -31.46 7.72 6.96
CA GLU A 261 -30.91 8.31 5.72
C GLU A 261 -29.44 8.69 5.87
N SER A 262 -29.05 9.29 7.02
CA SER A 262 -27.64 9.60 7.30
C SER A 262 -26.79 8.33 7.39
N LEU A 263 -27.25 7.31 8.12
CA LEU A 263 -26.52 6.05 8.24
C LEU A 263 -26.40 5.34 6.87
N ALA A 264 -27.48 5.28 6.09
CA ALA A 264 -27.49 4.67 4.75
C ALA A 264 -26.53 5.38 3.79
N ARG A 265 -26.44 6.70 3.87
CA ARG A 265 -25.52 7.51 3.05
C ARG A 265 -24.07 7.39 3.49
N GLU A 266 -23.82 7.39 4.80
CA GLU A 266 -22.46 7.54 5.33
C GLU A 266 -21.74 6.22 5.60
N ILE A 267 -22.49 5.16 5.93
CA ILE A 267 -21.94 3.86 6.30
C ILE A 267 -22.71 2.68 5.66
N PRO A 268 -23.04 2.70 4.36
CA PRO A 268 -23.88 1.67 3.72
C PRO A 268 -23.33 0.24 3.86
N TYR A 269 -22.02 0.10 4.05
CA TYR A 269 -21.36 -1.19 4.25
C TYR A 269 -21.37 -1.68 5.69
N GLN A 270 -21.80 -0.89 6.68
CA GLN A 270 -21.77 -1.26 8.11
C GLN A 270 -23.16 -1.37 8.70
N LEU A 271 -24.17 -1.53 7.86
CA LEU A 271 -25.56 -1.63 8.26
C LEU A 271 -26.07 -3.05 8.18
N VAL A 272 -26.84 -3.44 9.20
CA VAL A 272 -27.63 -4.68 9.21
C VAL A 272 -29.02 -4.41 9.76
N TRP A 273 -30.01 -5.18 9.31
CA TRP A 273 -31.39 -5.08 9.79
C TRP A 273 -31.76 -6.23 10.74
N GLY A 274 -32.63 -5.97 11.71
CA GLY A 274 -33.25 -7.01 12.52
C GLY A 274 -34.64 -6.59 13.01
N SER A 275 -35.58 -7.53 13.04
CA SER A 275 -36.97 -7.24 13.43
C SER A 275 -37.13 -6.92 14.92
N ASP A 276 -36.23 -7.43 15.77
CA ASP A 276 -36.38 -7.45 17.23
C ASP A 276 -37.62 -8.23 17.68
N TRP A 277 -37.99 -9.28 16.92
CA TRP A 277 -39.12 -10.14 17.26
C TRP A 277 -38.77 -11.10 18.41
N PRO A 278 -39.70 -11.36 19.35
CA PRO A 278 -40.96 -10.66 19.53
C PRO A 278 -40.77 -9.32 20.26
N HIS A 279 -41.68 -8.39 20.00
CA HIS A 279 -41.52 -6.98 20.39
C HIS A 279 -41.82 -6.76 21.88
N THR A 280 -40.78 -6.67 22.72
CA THR A 280 -40.94 -6.55 24.18
C THR A 280 -41.15 -5.10 24.66
N GLY A 281 -41.49 -4.91 25.93
CA GLY A 281 -41.67 -3.61 26.59
C GLY A 281 -40.41 -2.76 26.73
N ASP A 282 -40.60 -1.56 27.29
CA ASP A 282 -39.54 -0.58 27.59
C ASP A 282 -38.97 -0.85 29.00
N GLY A 283 -37.64 -0.77 29.17
CA GLY A 283 -36.97 -0.98 30.46
C GLY A 283 -37.44 -0.03 31.55
N ALA A 284 -37.74 1.23 31.22
CA ALA A 284 -38.22 2.22 32.19
C ALA A 284 -39.60 1.87 32.78
N ALA A 285 -40.42 1.10 32.06
CA ALA A 285 -41.70 0.61 32.57
C ALA A 285 -41.54 -0.53 33.59
N ARG A 286 -40.46 -1.31 33.48
CA ARG A 286 -40.17 -2.47 34.35
C ARG A 286 -39.73 -2.04 35.75
N LEU A 287 -39.08 -0.89 35.88
CA LEU A 287 -38.77 -0.27 37.18
C LEU A 287 -40.02 0.14 37.96
N LYS A 288 -41.14 0.38 37.27
CA LYS A 288 -42.41 0.83 37.88
C LYS A 288 -43.34 -0.33 38.26
N ASN A 289 -43.12 -1.54 37.73
CA ASN A 289 -43.95 -2.71 38.01
C ASN A 289 -43.07 -3.97 38.16
N PRO A 290 -42.50 -4.23 39.35
CA PRO A 290 -41.46 -5.23 39.55
C PRO A 290 -41.96 -6.67 39.75
N ASP A 291 -43.27 -6.93 39.67
CA ASP A 291 -43.79 -8.29 39.88
C ASP A 291 -43.44 -9.22 38.71
N ILE A 292 -42.35 -9.96 38.89
CA ILE A 292 -41.84 -10.94 37.94
C ILE A 292 -42.79 -12.13 37.71
N ASN A 293 -43.88 -12.28 38.46
CA ASN A 293 -44.84 -13.37 38.25
C ASN A 293 -45.92 -13.02 37.22
N VAL A 294 -46.06 -11.75 36.86
CA VAL A 294 -46.96 -11.31 35.79
C VAL A 294 -46.26 -11.45 34.45
N LYS A 295 -46.89 -12.15 33.50
CA LYS A 295 -46.39 -12.25 32.13
C LYS A 295 -46.58 -10.92 31.38
N GLU A 296 -45.50 -10.38 30.84
CA GLU A 296 -45.46 -9.21 29.97
C GLU A 296 -45.83 -9.63 28.54
N GLY A 297 -46.95 -9.10 28.03
CA GLY A 297 -47.37 -9.31 26.64
C GLY A 297 -46.50 -8.57 25.62
N PHE A 298 -46.50 -9.05 24.38
CA PHE A 298 -45.73 -8.43 23.29
C PHE A 298 -46.48 -7.27 22.64
N ARG A 299 -45.74 -6.26 22.18
CA ARG A 299 -46.28 -5.12 21.44
C ARG A 299 -46.75 -5.56 20.04
N SER A 300 -47.87 -5.02 19.59
CA SER A 300 -48.28 -5.12 18.19
C SER A 300 -47.52 -4.08 17.36
N ILE A 301 -46.71 -4.55 16.41
CA ILE A 301 -45.83 -3.72 15.57
C ILE A 301 -46.09 -4.04 14.10
N ASP A 302 -46.33 -3.00 13.29
CA ASP A 302 -46.48 -3.11 11.84
C ASP A 302 -45.11 -3.30 11.16
N ASN A 303 -44.60 -4.53 11.14
CA ASN A 303 -43.30 -4.86 10.57
C ASN A 303 -43.23 -4.63 9.06
N LEU A 304 -44.33 -4.88 8.33
CA LEU A 304 -44.39 -4.64 6.89
C LEU A 304 -44.37 -3.13 6.58
N GLY A 305 -45.06 -2.31 7.39
CA GLY A 305 -44.94 -0.86 7.33
C GLY A 305 -43.51 -0.38 7.59
N ILE A 306 -42.83 -0.93 8.60
CA ILE A 306 -41.43 -0.59 8.89
C ILE A 306 -40.53 -0.92 7.70
N LEU A 307 -40.65 -2.12 7.13
CA LEU A 307 -39.85 -2.53 5.98
C LEU A 307 -40.09 -1.64 4.75
N GLN A 308 -41.33 -1.24 4.50
CA GLN A 308 -41.66 -0.31 3.43
C GLN A 308 -40.96 1.04 3.63
N ASN A 309 -41.11 1.62 4.81
CA ASN A 309 -40.47 2.88 5.17
C ASN A 309 -38.93 2.79 5.07
N LEU A 310 -38.34 1.69 5.56
CA LEU A 310 -36.89 1.48 5.49
C LEU A 310 -36.39 1.43 4.05
N ARG A 311 -37.09 0.73 3.15
CA ARG A 311 -36.72 0.65 1.72
C ARG A 311 -36.74 2.04 1.09
N ASP A 312 -37.74 2.85 1.43
CA ASP A 312 -37.86 4.21 0.93
C ASP A 312 -36.76 5.13 1.50
N TRP A 313 -36.36 4.96 2.77
CA TRP A 313 -35.35 5.80 3.42
C TRP A 313 -33.91 5.45 3.04
N VAL A 314 -33.60 4.19 2.71
CA VAL A 314 -32.25 3.85 2.22
C VAL A 314 -32.01 4.31 0.78
N GLY A 315 -33.08 4.56 0.02
CA GLY A 315 -33.08 5.29 -1.25
C GLY A 315 -32.54 4.54 -2.47
N SER A 316 -31.67 3.55 -2.33
CA SER A 316 -31.16 2.74 -3.45
C SER A 316 -31.29 1.23 -3.19
N GLU A 317 -31.57 0.48 -4.26
CA GLU A 317 -31.63 -0.99 -4.20
C GLU A 317 -30.29 -1.62 -3.77
N GLU A 318 -29.17 -1.01 -4.16
CA GLU A 318 -27.85 -1.49 -3.75
C GLU A 318 -27.67 -1.41 -2.23
N VAL A 319 -28.10 -0.32 -1.59
CA VAL A 319 -28.01 -0.19 -0.12
C VAL A 319 -29.04 -1.09 0.57
N TRP A 320 -30.22 -1.26 -0.02
CA TRP A 320 -31.22 -2.20 0.45
C TRP A 320 -30.70 -3.64 0.48
N GLU A 321 -30.10 -4.11 -0.62
CA GLU A 321 -29.50 -5.45 -0.71
C GLU A 321 -28.32 -5.62 0.26
N LYS A 322 -27.49 -4.59 0.43
CA LYS A 322 -26.43 -4.59 1.44
C LYS A 322 -26.99 -4.73 2.86
N LEU A 323 -27.99 -3.92 3.21
CA LEU A 323 -28.63 -3.92 4.53
C LEU A 323 -29.28 -5.27 4.86
N MET A 324 -29.98 -5.86 3.88
CA MET A 324 -30.81 -7.04 4.08
C MET A 324 -30.06 -8.36 3.86
N ARG A 325 -29.06 -8.41 2.99
CA ARG A 325 -28.41 -9.66 2.57
C ARG A 325 -26.89 -9.60 2.68
N ASP A 326 -26.23 -8.68 1.97
CA ASP A 326 -24.78 -8.80 1.72
C ASP A 326 -23.93 -8.48 2.97
N ASN A 327 -24.28 -7.41 3.70
CA ASN A 327 -23.56 -7.06 4.93
C ASN A 327 -23.78 -8.13 6.02
N PRO A 328 -25.02 -8.57 6.34
CA PRO A 328 -25.23 -9.69 7.26
C PRO A 328 -24.47 -10.96 6.85
N ALA A 329 -24.51 -11.34 5.57
CA ALA A 329 -23.80 -12.51 5.07
C ALA A 329 -22.28 -12.42 5.31
N ARG A 330 -21.71 -11.22 5.13
CA ARG A 330 -20.29 -10.95 5.41
C ARG A 330 -19.97 -11.02 6.91
N PHE A 331 -20.72 -10.32 7.75
CA PHE A 331 -20.42 -10.23 9.19
C PHE A 331 -20.64 -11.55 9.91
N TYR A 332 -21.69 -12.28 9.56
CA TYR A 332 -22.04 -13.56 10.21
C TYR A 332 -21.41 -14.79 9.50
N ARG A 333 -20.49 -14.55 8.55
CA ARG A 333 -19.69 -15.54 7.82
C ARG A 333 -20.55 -16.63 7.15
N TRP A 334 -21.28 -16.21 6.14
CA TRP A 334 -22.26 -17.02 5.43
C TRP A 334 -21.73 -17.68 4.16
N PHE A 335 -21.11 -16.90 3.26
CA PHE A 335 -20.52 -17.38 1.99
C PHE A 335 -19.03 -17.67 2.10
N ALA A 336 -18.50 -17.84 3.32
CA ALA A 336 -17.21 -18.49 3.47
C ALA A 336 -17.41 -19.93 2.98
N SER A 337 -17.07 -20.17 1.71
CA SER A 337 -16.60 -21.48 1.28
C SER A 337 -15.52 -21.94 2.27
N GLU A 338 -15.15 -23.21 2.22
CA GLU A 338 -14.04 -23.79 2.98
C GLU A 338 -12.66 -23.12 2.74
N ALA A 339 -12.61 -21.88 2.22
CA ALA A 339 -11.49 -20.97 2.36
C ALA A 339 -11.21 -20.73 3.84
N SER A 340 -10.10 -21.33 4.31
CA SER A 340 -9.58 -21.14 5.66
C SER A 340 -9.50 -19.65 6.02
N PRO A 341 -9.90 -19.24 7.23
CA PRO A 341 -9.64 -17.89 7.72
C PRO A 341 -8.17 -17.51 7.47
N GLY A 342 -7.92 -16.36 6.84
CA GLY A 342 -6.56 -15.90 6.49
C GLY A 342 -6.05 -16.31 5.10
N THR A 343 -6.88 -16.94 4.25
CA THR A 343 -6.55 -17.14 2.83
C THR A 343 -7.16 -16.08 1.93
N ALA A 344 -6.41 -15.59 0.95
CA ALA A 344 -6.89 -14.68 -0.10
C ALA A 344 -6.21 -14.97 -1.44
N SER A 345 -6.80 -14.49 -2.53
CA SER A 345 -6.11 -14.51 -3.83
C SER A 345 -4.86 -13.63 -3.77
N LEU A 346 -3.78 -14.05 -4.43
CA LEU A 346 -2.52 -13.28 -4.41
C LEU A 346 -2.71 -11.88 -5.02
N SER A 347 -3.57 -11.78 -6.03
CA SER A 347 -4.04 -10.51 -6.61
C SER A 347 -5.37 -10.69 -7.33
N ARG A 348 -5.94 -9.60 -7.86
CA ARG A 348 -7.13 -9.62 -8.72
C ARG A 348 -6.90 -10.39 -10.04
N PHE A 349 -5.65 -10.47 -10.50
CA PHE A 349 -5.26 -11.09 -11.77
C PHE A 349 -4.79 -12.54 -11.61
N GLU A 350 -4.39 -12.95 -10.40
CA GLU A 350 -3.89 -14.29 -10.09
C GLU A 350 -4.84 -15.06 -9.16
N GLN A 351 -6.14 -15.08 -9.45
CA GLN A 351 -7.19 -15.70 -8.59
C GLN A 351 -7.00 -17.21 -8.35
N HIS A 352 -6.24 -17.89 -9.19
CA HIS A 352 -5.90 -19.30 -9.01
C HIS A 352 -4.75 -19.53 -8.01
N ARG A 353 -3.99 -18.47 -7.67
CA ARG A 353 -2.91 -18.53 -6.67
C ARG A 353 -3.38 -17.85 -5.39
N HIS A 354 -3.21 -18.55 -4.28
CA HIS A 354 -3.67 -18.09 -2.97
C HIS A 354 -2.48 -17.87 -2.04
N VAL A 355 -2.61 -16.89 -1.15
CA VAL A 355 -1.72 -16.72 0.01
C VAL A 355 -2.46 -17.21 1.24
N ASP A 356 -1.78 -18.00 2.08
CA ASP A 356 -2.26 -18.40 3.41
C ASP A 356 -1.48 -17.62 4.48
N LEU A 357 -2.10 -16.58 5.04
CA LEU A 357 -1.48 -15.78 6.10
C LEU A 357 -1.47 -16.49 7.46
N GLN A 358 -2.20 -17.59 7.63
CA GLN A 358 -2.00 -18.46 8.79
C GLN A 358 -0.69 -19.23 8.68
N LYS A 359 -0.28 -19.61 7.47
CA LYS A 359 1.07 -20.19 7.23
C LYS A 359 2.17 -19.19 7.59
N PHE A 360 1.98 -17.92 7.26
CA PHE A 360 2.87 -16.84 7.70
C PHE A 360 2.99 -16.82 9.23
N THR A 361 1.87 -16.80 9.95
CA THR A 361 1.84 -16.79 11.42
C THR A 361 2.53 -18.01 12.03
N ARG A 362 2.30 -19.21 11.47
CA ARG A 362 2.98 -20.45 11.89
C ARG A 362 4.51 -20.35 11.72
N LYS A 363 4.98 -19.90 10.55
CA LYS A 363 6.42 -19.70 10.28
C LYS A 363 7.04 -18.68 11.23
N VAL A 364 6.39 -17.54 11.45
CA VAL A 364 6.85 -16.51 12.41
C VAL A 364 6.98 -17.12 13.82
N ASN A 365 6.00 -17.90 14.28
CA ASN A 365 6.06 -18.57 15.58
C ASN A 365 7.19 -19.62 15.68
N GLU A 366 7.48 -20.35 14.61
CA GLU A 366 8.63 -21.26 14.56
C GLU A 366 9.96 -20.51 14.65
N ILE A 367 10.10 -19.41 13.91
CA ILE A 367 11.31 -18.59 13.89
C ILE A 367 11.51 -17.88 15.24
N ARG A 368 10.44 -17.34 15.84
CA ARG A 368 10.47 -16.73 17.16
C ARG A 368 10.97 -17.71 18.22
N ARG A 369 10.43 -18.95 18.22
CA ARG A 369 10.90 -20.02 19.12
C ARG A 369 12.34 -20.41 18.87
N ARG A 370 12.78 -20.41 17.61
CA ARG A 370 14.15 -20.77 17.23
C ARG A 370 15.18 -19.71 17.62
N LEU A 371 14.86 -18.43 17.45
CA LEU A 371 15.77 -17.32 17.73
C LEU A 371 15.72 -16.84 19.19
N ASP A 372 14.69 -17.27 19.95
CA ASP A 372 14.49 -16.97 21.37
C ASP A 372 14.61 -15.47 21.72
N ARG A 373 14.03 -14.62 20.86
CA ARG A 373 13.98 -13.16 21.08
C ARG A 373 12.78 -12.54 20.36
N PRO A 374 12.33 -11.34 20.79
CA PRO A 374 11.39 -10.52 20.04
C PRO A 374 11.92 -10.20 18.63
N LEU A 375 11.02 -10.22 17.65
CA LEU A 375 11.34 -9.90 16.25
C LEU A 375 10.77 -8.53 15.86
N THR A 376 11.55 -7.75 15.11
CA THR A 376 11.02 -6.56 14.42
C THR A 376 10.01 -6.98 13.35
N TYR A 377 9.18 -6.05 12.86
CA TYR A 377 8.20 -6.42 11.84
C TYR A 377 8.87 -6.89 10.54
N SER A 378 9.93 -6.19 10.12
CA SER A 378 10.77 -6.54 8.98
C SER A 378 11.36 -7.94 9.11
N GLU A 379 11.84 -8.33 10.28
CA GLU A 379 12.34 -9.69 10.54
C GLU A 379 11.24 -10.73 10.41
N LYS A 380 10.04 -10.49 10.97
CA LYS A 380 8.91 -11.41 10.81
C LYS A 380 8.59 -11.66 9.34
N VAL A 381 8.47 -10.58 8.56
CA VAL A 381 8.14 -10.70 7.14
C VAL A 381 9.25 -11.35 6.35
N LEU A 382 10.49 -10.91 6.54
CA LEU A 382 11.64 -11.46 5.81
C LEU A 382 11.85 -12.95 6.14
N TYR A 383 11.83 -13.31 7.42
CA TYR A 383 12.14 -14.67 7.85
C TYR A 383 11.01 -15.66 7.55
N ALA A 384 9.74 -15.22 7.53
CA ALA A 384 8.64 -16.06 7.07
C ALA A 384 8.80 -16.55 5.61
N HIS A 385 9.67 -15.91 4.83
CA HIS A 385 9.98 -16.27 3.44
C HIS A 385 11.34 -16.96 3.27
N LEU A 386 11.98 -17.44 4.34
CA LEU A 386 13.17 -18.28 4.23
C LEU A 386 12.86 -19.58 3.48
N ASP A 387 13.82 -20.01 2.67
CA ASP A 387 13.82 -21.33 2.05
C ASP A 387 14.05 -22.41 3.10
N ASP A 388 13.16 -23.40 3.16
CA ASP A 388 13.12 -24.38 4.27
C ASP A 388 14.40 -25.25 4.33
N ALA A 389 15.13 -25.39 3.21
CA ALA A 389 16.36 -26.17 3.10
C ALA A 389 17.63 -25.49 3.66
N SER A 390 17.54 -24.24 4.13
CA SER A 390 18.72 -23.37 4.35
C SER A 390 19.13 -23.12 5.82
N ASN A 391 18.53 -23.75 6.82
CA ASN A 391 18.61 -23.24 8.20
C ASN A 391 19.42 -24.12 9.18
N ASP A 392 20.63 -23.65 9.54
CA ASP A 392 21.54 -24.21 10.55
C ASP A 392 21.47 -23.53 11.93
N GLY A 393 20.49 -22.63 12.15
CA GLY A 393 20.03 -22.26 13.49
C GLY A 393 20.48 -20.92 14.07
N SER A 394 21.29 -20.09 13.40
CA SER A 394 21.58 -18.73 13.90
C SER A 394 21.57 -17.65 12.80
N ILE A 395 20.60 -16.73 12.88
CA ILE A 395 20.52 -15.56 11.99
C ILE A 395 21.11 -14.35 12.70
N VAL A 396 22.23 -13.85 12.18
CA VAL A 396 22.94 -12.67 12.67
C VAL A 396 22.83 -11.56 11.63
N ARG A 397 22.23 -10.43 12.02
CA ARG A 397 22.11 -9.23 11.19
C ARG A 397 23.50 -8.77 10.71
N GLY A 398 23.57 -8.36 9.45
CA GLY A 398 24.78 -7.93 8.75
C GLY A 398 25.77 -9.04 8.40
N LYS A 399 25.48 -10.31 8.71
CA LYS A 399 26.45 -11.42 8.51
C LYS A 399 25.85 -12.64 7.83
N THR A 400 24.71 -13.15 8.32
CA THR A 400 24.15 -14.40 7.80
C THR A 400 23.61 -14.20 6.39
N GLN A 401 23.99 -15.08 5.47
CA GLN A 401 23.44 -15.12 4.12
C GLN A 401 22.07 -15.81 4.16
N LEU A 402 21.00 -15.08 3.80
CA LEU A 402 19.65 -15.61 3.72
C LEU A 402 19.36 -16.11 2.31
N LYS A 403 18.64 -17.23 2.23
CA LYS A 403 18.03 -17.75 1.01
C LYS A 403 16.52 -17.57 1.13
N LEU A 404 15.95 -16.73 0.28
CA LEU A 404 14.57 -16.24 0.39
C LEU A 404 13.72 -16.68 -0.80
N ARG A 405 12.41 -16.79 -0.58
CA ARG A 405 11.40 -17.15 -1.58
C ARG A 405 10.39 -16.02 -1.75
N PRO A 406 10.69 -15.01 -2.61
CA PRO A 406 9.71 -14.00 -2.99
C PRO A 406 8.45 -14.64 -3.59
N LEU A 407 7.28 -14.08 -3.31
CA LEU A 407 6.00 -14.58 -3.81
C LEU A 407 5.73 -14.17 -5.27
N ARG A 408 6.38 -13.11 -5.73
CA ARG A 408 6.22 -12.55 -7.08
C ARG A 408 7.40 -11.68 -7.50
N ILE A 409 7.39 -11.33 -8.79
CA ILE A 409 8.33 -10.43 -9.45
C ILE A 409 7.56 -9.33 -10.18
N ALA A 410 8.05 -8.10 -10.14
CA ALA A 410 7.58 -7.02 -11.02
C ALA A 410 8.76 -6.41 -11.79
N CYS A 411 8.65 -6.35 -13.11
CA CYS A 411 9.65 -5.78 -13.99
C CYS A 411 9.10 -4.56 -14.72
N GLN A 412 9.96 -3.58 -14.99
CA GLN A 412 9.63 -2.45 -15.86
C GLN A 412 10.31 -2.62 -17.22
N ASP A 413 9.76 -2.04 -18.28
CA ASP A 413 10.15 -2.30 -19.67
C ASP A 413 11.62 -2.00 -20.03
N ALA A 414 12.27 -1.05 -19.36
CA ALA A 414 13.70 -0.76 -19.55
C ALA A 414 14.64 -1.80 -18.91
N THR A 415 14.21 -2.59 -17.92
CA THR A 415 15.02 -3.68 -17.34
C THR A 415 14.48 -5.07 -17.69
N ALA A 416 13.18 -5.19 -17.97
CA ALA A 416 12.51 -6.42 -18.37
C ALA A 416 13.11 -7.00 -19.65
N GLN A 417 13.50 -6.16 -20.62
CA GLN A 417 14.11 -6.62 -21.87
C GLN A 417 15.31 -7.53 -21.60
N MET A 418 16.27 -7.07 -20.79
CA MET A 418 17.49 -7.83 -20.52
C MET A 418 17.24 -9.01 -19.57
N ALA A 419 16.36 -8.85 -18.57
CA ALA A 419 15.96 -9.95 -17.70
C ALA A 419 15.30 -11.10 -18.47
N LEU A 420 14.37 -10.79 -19.39
CA LEU A 420 13.69 -11.79 -20.22
C LEU A 420 14.65 -12.44 -21.23
N ILE A 421 15.60 -11.69 -21.81
CA ILE A 421 16.63 -12.27 -22.68
C ILE A 421 17.51 -13.26 -21.89
N GLN A 422 17.93 -12.91 -20.67
CA GLN A 422 18.67 -13.82 -19.80
C GLN A 422 17.84 -15.05 -19.41
N PHE A 423 16.56 -14.88 -19.07
CA PHE A 423 15.66 -15.99 -18.76
C PHE A 423 15.49 -16.95 -19.95
N MET A 424 15.30 -16.42 -21.17
CA MET A 424 15.25 -17.24 -22.39
C MET A 424 16.56 -18.01 -22.61
N SER A 425 17.71 -17.41 -22.29
CA SER A 425 19.01 -18.08 -22.37
C SER A 425 19.19 -19.20 -21.32
N ALA A 426 18.42 -19.22 -20.23
CA ALA A 426 18.42 -20.31 -19.26
C ALA A 426 17.67 -21.57 -19.76
N GLY A 427 16.87 -21.46 -20.83
CA GLY A 427 16.18 -22.59 -21.45
C GLY A 427 14.93 -23.09 -20.72
N LEU A 428 14.37 -22.29 -19.81
CA LEU A 428 13.16 -22.64 -19.05
C LEU A 428 11.88 -22.28 -19.82
N GLU A 429 10.85 -23.13 -19.71
CA GLU A 429 9.58 -22.96 -20.41
C GLU A 429 8.68 -21.87 -19.80
N SER A 430 8.73 -21.69 -18.48
CA SER A 430 7.87 -20.73 -17.77
C SER A 430 8.49 -20.28 -16.44
N THR A 431 8.02 -19.13 -15.94
CA THR A 431 8.46 -18.58 -14.65
C THR A 431 7.83 -19.33 -13.48
N ALA A 432 8.61 -19.59 -12.42
CA ALA A 432 8.17 -20.31 -11.23
C ALA A 432 7.17 -19.52 -10.37
N VAL A 433 7.34 -18.19 -10.33
CA VAL A 433 6.47 -17.27 -9.58
C VAL A 433 5.83 -16.24 -10.51
N PRO A 434 4.66 -15.67 -10.16
CA PRO A 434 4.00 -14.66 -10.96
C PRO A 434 4.94 -13.49 -11.24
N THR A 435 5.05 -13.15 -12.52
CA THR A 435 5.98 -12.14 -13.03
C THR A 435 5.19 -11.17 -13.92
N THR A 436 5.22 -9.89 -13.59
CA THR A 436 4.57 -8.85 -14.39
C THR A 436 5.59 -7.94 -15.07
N VAL A 437 5.26 -7.45 -16.27
CA VAL A 437 6.03 -6.43 -16.98
C VAL A 437 5.17 -5.18 -17.11
N HIS A 438 5.75 -4.03 -16.77
CA HIS A 438 5.09 -2.73 -16.78
C HIS A 438 5.78 -1.82 -17.81
N CYS A 439 5.01 -1.21 -18.72
CA CYS A 439 5.53 -0.43 -19.84
C CYS A 439 5.45 1.08 -19.57
N ASP A 440 6.43 1.60 -18.82
CA ASP A 440 6.39 2.94 -18.22
C ASP A 440 7.67 3.77 -18.42
N HIS A 441 8.81 3.21 -18.84
CA HIS A 441 10.07 3.97 -19.02
C HIS A 441 10.31 4.44 -20.45
N LEU A 442 9.70 3.80 -21.45
CA LEU A 442 9.94 4.08 -22.87
C LEU A 442 9.05 5.18 -23.46
N ILE A 443 8.10 5.73 -22.69
CA ILE A 443 7.24 6.84 -23.12
C ILE A 443 7.97 8.16 -22.86
N VAL A 444 8.23 8.91 -23.92
CA VAL A 444 8.92 10.22 -23.87
C VAL A 444 7.89 11.34 -23.76
N SER A 445 8.02 12.18 -22.74
CA SER A 445 7.18 13.37 -22.56
C SER A 445 7.65 14.51 -23.45
N ARG A 446 6.72 15.18 -24.15
CA ARG A 446 7.00 16.37 -24.97
C ARG A 446 5.88 17.41 -24.87
N ASP A 447 4.73 17.15 -25.50
CA ASP A 447 3.64 18.12 -25.69
C ASP A 447 2.36 17.78 -24.89
N GLY A 448 2.46 16.93 -23.86
CA GLY A 448 1.29 16.33 -23.18
C GLY A 448 0.66 15.18 -23.98
N GLU A 449 -0.49 14.66 -23.51
CA GLU A 449 -1.26 13.68 -24.29
C GLU A 449 -2.09 14.37 -25.39
N THR A 450 -1.99 13.89 -26.63
CA THR A 450 -2.92 14.27 -27.72
C THR A 450 -3.69 13.03 -28.21
N GLU A 451 -4.92 13.21 -28.71
CA GLU A 451 -5.79 12.09 -29.14
C GLU A 451 -5.14 11.19 -30.21
N GLU A 452 -4.24 11.73 -31.05
CA GLU A 452 -3.54 11.02 -32.14
C GLU A 452 -2.18 10.43 -31.73
N SER A 453 -1.55 10.90 -30.65
CA SER A 453 -0.19 10.47 -30.25
C SER A 453 -0.16 9.44 -29.12
N SER A 454 -1.32 9.10 -28.55
CA SER A 454 -1.39 8.34 -27.31
C SER A 454 -1.42 6.82 -27.54
N PRO A 455 -0.42 6.06 -27.03
CA PRO A 455 -0.57 4.63 -26.78
C PRO A 455 -1.67 4.30 -25.76
N GLY A 456 -2.31 5.32 -25.17
CA GLY A 456 -3.46 5.25 -24.27
C GLY A 456 -4.75 5.91 -24.79
N SER A 457 -4.83 6.29 -26.08
CA SER A 457 -6.12 6.61 -26.70
C SER A 457 -7.06 5.40 -26.58
N ARG A 458 -8.39 5.61 -26.55
CA ARG A 458 -9.41 4.53 -26.51
C ARG A 458 -9.18 3.44 -27.59
N SER A 459 -8.31 3.69 -28.57
CA SER A 459 -7.95 2.85 -29.70
C SER A 459 -6.53 2.23 -29.71
N SER A 460 -5.64 2.50 -28.74
CA SER A 460 -4.26 1.94 -28.74
C SER A 460 -4.09 0.67 -27.87
N PRO A 461 -3.13 -0.22 -28.22
CA PRO A 461 -3.08 -1.60 -27.75
C PRO A 461 -2.68 -1.73 -26.28
N ARG A 462 -3.33 -2.68 -25.59
CA ARG A 462 -3.11 -3.12 -24.19
C ARG A 462 -1.62 -3.07 -23.76
N GLY A 463 -1.30 -2.43 -22.62
CA GLY A 463 0.04 -2.43 -22.00
C GLY A 463 0.62 -1.02 -21.73
N PRO A 464 1.18 -0.30 -22.73
CA PRO A 464 1.72 1.05 -22.54
C PRO A 464 0.67 2.05 -22.06
N GLY A 465 1.04 2.93 -21.11
CA GLY A 465 0.11 3.93 -20.54
C GLY A 465 -0.83 3.39 -19.45
N ALA A 466 -0.71 2.10 -19.09
CA ALA A 466 -1.41 1.50 -17.95
C ALA A 466 -1.05 2.17 -16.62
N GLY A 467 0.23 2.51 -16.44
CA GLY A 467 0.74 3.13 -15.23
C GLY A 467 2.17 2.73 -14.91
N ILE A 468 2.74 3.47 -13.97
CA ILE A 468 4.08 3.27 -13.42
C ILE A 468 4.08 2.04 -12.53
N ILE A 469 5.09 1.18 -12.67
CA ILE A 469 5.24 -0.12 -12.00
C ILE A 469 4.83 -0.09 -10.53
N HIS A 470 5.34 0.87 -9.75
CA HIS A 470 5.14 0.92 -8.30
C HIS A 470 3.72 1.29 -7.89
N GLN A 471 3.06 2.15 -8.68
CA GLN A 471 1.67 2.53 -8.45
C GLN A 471 0.77 1.32 -8.75
N ILE A 472 1.00 0.65 -9.89
CA ILE A 472 0.25 -0.56 -10.26
C ILE A 472 0.48 -1.67 -9.22
N VAL A 473 1.71 -1.81 -8.71
CA VAL A 473 2.02 -2.75 -7.62
C VAL A 473 1.27 -2.42 -6.34
N LEU A 474 1.23 -1.15 -5.94
CA LEU A 474 0.51 -0.74 -4.74
C LEU A 474 -0.99 -1.06 -4.85
N GLU A 475 -1.60 -0.70 -5.98
CA GLU A 475 -3.03 -0.88 -6.29
C GLU A 475 -3.42 -2.37 -6.33
N ASN A 476 -2.58 -3.22 -6.95
CA ASN A 476 -3.01 -4.56 -7.37
C ASN A 476 -2.32 -5.72 -6.64
N TYR A 477 -1.06 -5.55 -6.23
CA TYR A 477 -0.19 -6.67 -5.88
C TYR A 477 0.36 -6.61 -4.45
N ALA A 478 0.44 -5.42 -3.85
CA ALA A 478 1.01 -5.24 -2.52
C ALA A 478 0.01 -5.59 -1.41
N PHE A 479 0.46 -6.29 -0.36
CA PHE A 479 -0.32 -6.57 0.84
C PHE A 479 0.58 -6.80 2.07
N PRO A 480 0.07 -6.55 3.28
CA PRO A 480 0.81 -6.78 4.52
C PRO A 480 1.27 -8.24 4.69
N GLY A 481 2.53 -8.42 5.05
CA GLY A 481 3.13 -9.73 5.29
C GLY A 481 3.63 -10.44 4.03
N GLY A 482 3.47 -9.86 2.83
CA GLY A 482 4.02 -10.41 1.59
C GLY A 482 5.50 -10.09 1.38
N MET A 483 6.15 -10.82 0.46
CA MET A 483 7.49 -10.52 -0.04
C MET A 483 7.53 -10.51 -1.58
N MET A 484 8.19 -9.52 -2.18
CA MET A 484 8.45 -9.46 -3.62
C MET A 484 9.82 -8.88 -3.96
N VAL A 485 10.25 -9.12 -5.19
CA VAL A 485 11.36 -8.40 -5.81
C VAL A 485 10.88 -7.64 -7.03
N GLY A 486 11.60 -6.58 -7.38
CA GLY A 486 11.36 -5.86 -8.62
C GLY A 486 12.64 -5.39 -9.27
N THR A 487 12.68 -5.36 -10.60
CA THR A 487 13.85 -4.91 -11.36
C THR A 487 13.92 -3.39 -11.46
N ASP A 488 13.67 -2.73 -10.32
CA ASP A 488 13.65 -1.28 -10.15
C ASP A 488 14.06 -0.91 -8.71
N SER A 489 14.73 0.22 -8.52
CA SER A 489 15.20 0.64 -7.19
C SER A 489 14.08 1.08 -6.25
N HIS A 490 12.96 1.58 -6.77
CA HIS A 490 11.85 2.14 -5.99
C HIS A 490 10.78 1.11 -5.65
N THR A 491 11.03 -0.18 -5.91
CA THR A 491 10.21 -1.30 -5.44
C THR A 491 9.86 -1.25 -3.94
N PRO A 492 10.72 -0.71 -3.03
CA PRO A 492 10.34 -0.44 -1.64
C PRO A 492 9.04 0.34 -1.43
N ASN A 493 8.48 1.02 -2.44
CA ASN A 493 7.15 1.65 -2.40
C ASN A 493 6.07 0.74 -1.78
N ALA A 494 6.07 -0.56 -2.10
CA ALA A 494 5.09 -1.52 -1.56
C ALA A 494 5.24 -1.76 -0.04
N GLY A 495 6.34 -1.32 0.57
CA GLY A 495 6.53 -1.28 2.02
C GLY A 495 5.51 -0.40 2.76
N GLY A 496 4.91 0.57 2.06
CA GLY A 496 3.75 1.31 2.56
C GLY A 496 2.50 0.47 2.77
N MET A 497 2.45 -0.73 2.20
CA MET A 497 1.43 -1.74 2.43
C MET A 497 1.96 -2.89 3.30
N GLY A 498 2.95 -2.62 4.15
CA GLY A 498 3.52 -3.62 5.07
C GLY A 498 4.12 -4.85 4.41
N MET A 499 4.60 -4.70 3.16
CA MET A 499 5.23 -5.76 2.38
C MET A 499 6.75 -5.59 2.35
N ILE A 500 7.53 -6.67 2.39
CA ILE A 500 8.96 -6.59 2.05
C ILE A 500 9.11 -6.58 0.53
N ALA A 501 9.50 -5.46 -0.02
CA ALA A 501 9.65 -5.29 -1.47
C ALA A 501 11.05 -4.75 -1.79
N ILE A 502 11.87 -5.56 -2.46
CA ILE A 502 13.30 -5.29 -2.65
C ILE A 502 13.61 -5.03 -4.12
N GLY A 503 14.29 -3.92 -4.39
CA GLY A 503 14.84 -3.63 -5.72
C GLY A 503 16.06 -4.51 -6.02
N VAL A 504 16.08 -5.14 -7.19
CA VAL A 504 17.14 -6.06 -7.63
C VAL A 504 17.54 -5.82 -9.08
N GLY A 505 18.66 -6.41 -9.51
CA GLY A 505 19.02 -6.46 -10.93
C GLY A 505 18.22 -7.50 -11.71
N GLY A 506 18.34 -7.48 -13.04
CA GLY A 506 17.64 -8.46 -13.90
C GLY A 506 18.07 -9.90 -13.61
N ALA A 507 19.37 -10.16 -13.43
CA ALA A 507 19.88 -11.48 -13.09
C ALA A 507 19.30 -12.08 -11.79
N ASP A 508 19.17 -11.28 -10.71
CA ASP A 508 18.52 -11.74 -9.47
C ASP A 508 17.03 -12.05 -9.70
N ALA A 509 16.35 -11.26 -10.53
CA ALA A 509 14.98 -11.56 -10.91
C ALA A 509 14.90 -12.87 -11.71
N VAL A 510 15.88 -13.14 -12.58
CA VAL A 510 15.97 -14.41 -13.33
C VAL A 510 16.15 -15.61 -12.41
N ASP A 511 16.94 -15.51 -11.33
CA ASP A 511 17.03 -16.58 -10.32
C ASP A 511 15.65 -16.92 -9.77
N VAL A 512 14.89 -15.91 -9.35
CA VAL A 512 13.54 -16.09 -8.78
C VAL A 512 12.57 -16.61 -9.85
N MET A 513 12.67 -16.12 -11.10
CA MET A 513 11.91 -16.66 -12.24
C MET A 513 12.23 -18.13 -12.48
N ALA A 514 13.48 -18.54 -12.30
CA ALA A 514 13.96 -19.92 -12.44
C ALA A 514 13.63 -20.82 -11.24
N GLY A 515 13.01 -20.27 -10.18
CA GLY A 515 12.73 -21.03 -8.97
C GLY A 515 13.96 -21.26 -8.09
N LEU A 516 15.02 -20.47 -8.24
CA LEU A 516 16.14 -20.40 -7.31
C LEU A 516 15.84 -19.39 -6.18
N PRO A 517 16.43 -19.56 -4.98
CA PRO A 517 16.23 -18.62 -3.89
C PRO A 517 16.94 -17.29 -4.16
N LEU A 518 16.33 -16.19 -3.71
CA LEU A 518 17.00 -14.89 -3.65
C LEU A 518 18.02 -14.90 -2.50
N GLU A 519 19.25 -14.56 -2.82
CA GLU A 519 20.34 -14.42 -1.86
C GLU A 519 20.41 -13.00 -1.28
N LEU A 520 20.33 -12.87 0.04
CA LEU A 520 20.42 -11.57 0.74
C LEU A 520 21.16 -11.70 2.08
N ILE A 521 22.18 -10.89 2.32
CA ILE A 521 22.76 -10.77 3.68
C ILE A 521 21.68 -10.22 4.61
N ALA A 522 21.44 -10.91 5.72
CA ALA A 522 20.45 -10.55 6.73
C ALA A 522 20.58 -9.06 7.09
N PRO A 523 19.60 -8.20 6.74
CA PRO A 523 19.77 -6.76 6.95
C PRO A 523 19.82 -6.40 8.44
N ARG A 524 20.52 -5.31 8.76
CA ARG A 524 20.29 -4.58 10.02
C ARG A 524 18.90 -3.93 9.97
N VAL A 525 18.38 -3.47 11.10
CA VAL A 525 17.09 -2.76 11.17
C VAL A 525 17.30 -1.36 11.75
N LEU A 526 17.06 -0.35 10.92
CA LEU A 526 17.00 1.06 11.33
C LEU A 526 15.56 1.39 11.70
N GLY A 527 15.29 1.56 12.99
CA GLY A 527 13.99 1.96 13.50
C GLY A 527 13.78 3.47 13.35
N VAL A 528 12.67 3.89 12.75
CA VAL A 528 12.24 5.29 12.69
C VAL A 528 10.94 5.46 13.48
N LYS A 529 11.06 6.01 14.68
CA LYS A 529 9.93 6.24 15.57
C LYS A 529 9.24 7.54 15.21
N LEU A 530 8.01 7.44 14.73
CA LEU A 530 7.15 8.57 14.43
C LEU A 530 6.24 8.87 15.63
N THR A 531 6.21 10.14 16.04
CA THR A 531 5.35 10.67 17.10
C THR A 531 4.63 11.92 16.62
N GLY A 532 3.56 12.34 17.30
CA GLY A 532 2.77 13.49 16.86
C GLY A 532 1.97 13.22 15.58
N GLU A 533 1.47 14.29 14.95
CA GLU A 533 0.67 14.24 13.73
C GLU A 533 1.14 15.31 12.72
N LEU A 534 1.05 15.01 11.43
CA LEU A 534 1.35 15.99 10.39
C LEU A 534 0.29 17.10 10.40
N THR A 535 0.71 18.37 10.37
CA THR A 535 -0.20 19.51 10.37
C THR A 535 0.17 20.53 9.29
N LYS A 536 -0.80 21.38 8.92
CA LYS A 536 -0.63 22.48 7.96
C LYS A 536 -0.15 21.97 6.58
N TRP A 537 1.01 22.42 6.13
CA TRP A 537 1.60 22.07 4.84
C TRP A 537 2.46 20.80 4.86
N ALA A 538 2.80 20.29 6.05
CA ALA A 538 3.64 19.10 6.15
C ALA A 538 2.91 17.87 5.60
N SER A 539 3.64 17.02 4.88
CA SER A 539 3.11 15.83 4.23
C SER A 539 4.02 14.62 4.45
N PRO A 540 3.58 13.40 4.07
CA PRO A 540 4.41 12.21 4.16
C PRO A 540 5.77 12.35 3.45
N LYS A 541 5.83 13.16 2.38
CA LYS A 541 7.08 13.45 1.66
C LYS A 541 8.13 14.12 2.55
N ASP A 542 7.70 14.95 3.48
CA ASP A 542 8.60 15.68 4.37
C ASP A 542 9.26 14.75 5.39
N VAL A 543 8.60 13.65 5.76
CA VAL A 543 9.16 12.65 6.69
C VAL A 543 10.39 12.00 6.08
N ILE A 544 10.30 11.56 4.82
CA ILE A 544 11.43 10.93 4.13
C ILE A 544 12.49 11.94 3.70
N ASN A 545 12.11 13.15 3.29
CA ASN A 545 13.05 14.23 3.03
C ASN A 545 13.88 14.56 4.28
N LYS A 546 13.22 14.62 5.45
CA LYS A 546 13.87 14.83 6.75
C LYS A 546 14.76 13.64 7.11
N LEU A 547 14.27 12.41 6.98
CA LEU A 547 15.07 11.22 7.27
C LEU A 547 16.33 11.15 6.41
N ALA A 548 16.22 11.43 5.10
CA ALA A 548 17.37 11.46 4.19
C ALA A 548 18.44 12.45 4.68
N SER A 549 18.06 13.61 5.23
CA SER A 549 19.03 14.55 5.82
C SER A 549 19.73 14.03 7.09
N LEU A 550 19.05 13.18 7.87
CA LEU A 550 19.58 12.63 9.13
C LEU A 550 20.52 11.45 8.91
N ILE A 551 20.37 10.74 7.78
CA ILE A 551 21.15 9.53 7.51
C ILE A 551 21.98 9.59 6.23
N SER A 552 21.84 10.63 5.40
CA SER A 552 22.47 10.78 4.08
C SER A 552 22.06 9.69 3.08
N VAL A 553 22.57 9.76 1.85
CA VAL A 553 22.41 8.71 0.83
C VAL A 553 23.04 7.35 1.18
N LYS A 554 23.79 7.26 2.29
CA LYS A 554 24.49 6.03 2.70
C LYS A 554 23.97 5.39 3.97
N GLY A 555 23.27 6.13 4.83
CA GLY A 555 23.01 5.67 6.21
C GLY A 555 21.99 4.54 6.34
N GLY A 556 21.26 4.20 5.28
CA GLY A 556 20.41 3.01 5.20
C GLY A 556 21.12 1.77 4.67
N THR A 557 22.35 1.87 4.14
CA THR A 557 23.05 0.77 3.47
C THR A 557 23.13 -0.49 4.32
N GLY A 558 22.71 -1.61 3.75
CA GLY A 558 22.69 -2.92 4.44
C GLY A 558 21.62 -3.04 5.52
N SER A 559 20.69 -2.09 5.60
CA SER A 559 19.60 -2.07 6.59
C SER A 559 18.22 -2.04 5.93
N ILE A 560 17.21 -2.54 6.63
CA ILE A 560 15.80 -2.23 6.38
C ILE A 560 15.41 -1.05 7.27
N VAL A 561 14.75 -0.05 6.70
CA VAL A 561 14.15 1.04 7.48
C VAL A 561 12.76 0.60 7.94
N GLU A 562 12.55 0.47 9.23
CA GLU A 562 11.26 0.09 9.81
C GLU A 562 10.67 1.27 10.57
N TYR A 563 9.49 1.73 10.13
CA TYR A 563 8.78 2.83 10.79
C TYR A 563 7.88 2.28 11.88
N PHE A 564 7.86 2.93 13.06
CA PHE A 564 7.02 2.52 14.18
C PHE A 564 6.61 3.72 15.05
N GLY A 565 5.81 3.48 16.09
CA GLY A 565 5.36 4.53 17.01
C GLY A 565 3.97 5.08 16.67
N PRO A 566 3.37 5.89 17.57
CA PRO A 566 1.98 6.33 17.44
C PRO A 566 1.73 7.18 16.18
N GLY A 567 2.73 7.93 15.71
CA GLY A 567 2.61 8.79 14.53
C GLY A 567 2.37 8.02 13.23
N THR A 568 2.61 6.70 13.18
CA THR A 568 2.29 5.89 12.01
C THR A 568 0.77 5.72 11.80
N LYS A 569 -0.04 5.83 12.86
CA LYS A 569 -1.50 5.64 12.79
C LYS A 569 -2.21 6.74 11.99
N GLY A 570 -1.64 7.94 11.95
CA GLY A 570 -2.19 9.10 11.23
C GLY A 570 -1.87 9.14 9.74
N LEU A 571 -1.04 8.22 9.23
CA LEU A 571 -0.62 8.19 7.84
C LEU A 571 -1.53 7.32 6.98
N SER A 572 -1.81 7.77 5.76
CA SER A 572 -2.50 6.98 4.74
C SER A 572 -1.60 5.87 4.17
N ALA A 573 -2.20 4.87 3.53
CA ALA A 573 -1.48 3.80 2.83
C ALA A 573 -0.53 4.36 1.75
N THR A 574 -1.00 5.34 0.98
CA THR A 574 -0.23 6.00 -0.08
C THR A 574 0.86 6.91 0.47
N GLY A 575 0.62 7.61 1.59
CA GLY A 575 1.64 8.39 2.28
C GLY A 575 2.76 7.53 2.86
N MET A 576 2.42 6.38 3.45
CA MET A 576 3.42 5.39 3.86
C MET A 576 4.21 4.85 2.65
N ALA A 577 3.56 4.68 1.49
CA ALA A 577 4.23 4.26 0.26
C ALA A 577 5.21 5.33 -0.25
N THR A 578 4.85 6.62 -0.23
CA THR A 578 5.76 7.76 -0.52
C THR A 578 7.02 7.70 0.32
N ILE A 579 6.87 7.47 1.63
CA ILE A 579 8.00 7.40 2.57
C ILE A 579 8.89 6.21 2.24
N CYS A 580 8.30 5.03 2.01
CA CYS A 580 9.07 3.82 1.69
C CYS A 580 9.73 3.88 0.32
N ASN A 581 9.09 4.49 -0.67
CA ASN A 581 9.62 4.70 -2.02
C ASN A 581 10.97 5.40 -1.97
N MET A 582 11.00 6.58 -1.34
CA MET A 582 12.20 7.41 -1.27
C MET A 582 13.19 6.95 -0.18
N GLY A 583 12.84 5.89 0.58
CA GLY A 583 13.80 5.14 1.39
C GLY A 583 14.94 4.56 0.55
N ALA A 584 14.71 4.28 -0.74
CA ALA A 584 15.73 3.82 -1.68
C ALA A 584 16.90 4.82 -1.80
N GLU A 585 16.64 6.12 -1.72
CA GLU A 585 17.65 7.18 -1.80
C GLU A 585 18.60 7.22 -0.60
N THR A 586 18.30 6.51 0.49
CA THR A 586 19.17 6.41 1.67
C THR A 586 20.11 5.20 1.62
N GLY A 587 20.05 4.42 0.53
CA GLY A 587 20.80 3.16 0.36
C GLY A 587 20.16 1.95 1.05
N ALA A 588 18.98 2.11 1.66
CA ALA A 588 18.26 1.04 2.34
C ALA A 588 17.95 -0.14 1.41
N THR A 589 18.02 -1.36 1.94
CA THR A 589 17.61 -2.58 1.22
C THR A 589 16.12 -2.52 0.85
N THR A 590 15.29 -2.08 1.80
CA THR A 590 13.89 -1.70 1.62
C THR A 590 13.43 -0.87 2.83
N SER A 591 12.18 -0.42 2.81
CA SER A 591 11.51 0.28 3.91
C SER A 591 10.16 -0.37 4.17
N ILE A 592 9.66 -0.35 5.41
CA ILE A 592 8.39 -1.00 5.76
C ILE A 592 7.65 -0.29 6.91
N PHE A 593 6.32 -0.22 6.80
CA PHE A 593 5.42 0.14 7.89
C PHE A 593 4.67 -1.08 8.43
N PRO A 594 4.38 -1.17 9.74
CA PRO A 594 3.49 -2.19 10.29
C PRO A 594 2.08 -2.01 9.77
N TYR A 595 1.28 -3.09 9.81
CA TYR A 595 -0.12 -3.04 9.42
C TYR A 595 -0.88 -1.90 10.12
N SER A 596 -1.67 -1.17 9.33
CA SER A 596 -2.64 -0.20 9.82
C SER A 596 -4.01 -0.40 9.17
N PRO A 597 -5.11 0.04 9.81
CA PRO A 597 -6.44 0.00 9.22
C PRO A 597 -6.54 0.72 7.87
N GLN A 598 -5.71 1.75 7.63
CA GLN A 598 -5.62 2.47 6.36
C GLN A 598 -5.17 1.57 5.21
N MET A 599 -4.30 0.57 5.47
CA MET A 599 -3.93 -0.43 4.47
C MET A 599 -5.13 -1.30 4.07
N ALA A 600 -5.93 -1.75 5.04
CA ALA A 600 -7.13 -2.53 4.76
C ALA A 600 -8.22 -1.70 4.05
N ALA A 601 -8.36 -0.41 4.40
CA ALA A 601 -9.23 0.52 3.68
C ALA A 601 -8.77 0.70 2.23
N TYR A 602 -7.48 0.86 1.98
CA TYR A 602 -6.91 0.97 0.64
C TYR A 602 -7.11 -0.32 -0.18
N LEU A 603 -6.93 -1.51 0.42
CA LEU A 603 -7.23 -2.79 -0.23
C LEU A 603 -8.69 -2.87 -0.68
N ARG A 604 -9.64 -2.48 0.19
CA ARG A 604 -11.07 -2.47 -0.14
C ARG A 604 -11.40 -1.47 -1.24
N ALA A 605 -10.83 -0.26 -1.18
CA ALA A 605 -11.02 0.76 -2.20
C ALA A 605 -10.51 0.31 -3.58
N ASN A 606 -9.54 -0.62 -3.62
CA ASN A 606 -8.99 -1.22 -4.84
C ASN A 606 -9.58 -2.62 -5.15
N ASN A 607 -10.82 -2.89 -4.74
CA ASN A 607 -11.54 -4.13 -5.04
C ASN A 607 -10.82 -5.41 -4.57
N ARG A 608 -10.14 -5.36 -3.41
CA ARG A 608 -9.48 -6.51 -2.77
C ARG A 608 -9.98 -6.77 -1.33
N PRO A 609 -11.31 -6.94 -1.12
CA PRO A 609 -11.88 -7.11 0.20
C PRO A 609 -11.51 -8.45 0.86
N ASP A 610 -11.25 -9.50 0.07
CA ASP A 610 -10.78 -10.82 0.53
C ASP A 610 -9.40 -10.72 1.16
N MET A 611 -8.46 -10.03 0.51
CA MET A 611 -7.13 -9.76 1.05
C MET A 611 -7.20 -8.90 2.31
N ALA A 612 -8.04 -7.85 2.31
CA ALA A 612 -8.24 -7.02 3.50
C ALA A 612 -8.70 -7.85 4.69
N GLN A 613 -9.66 -8.75 4.47
CA GLN A 613 -10.15 -9.67 5.50
C GLN A 613 -9.07 -10.65 5.96
N ALA A 614 -8.31 -11.26 5.03
CA ALA A 614 -7.24 -12.18 5.38
C ALA A 614 -6.17 -11.51 6.24
N VAL A 615 -5.73 -10.31 5.86
CA VAL A 615 -4.78 -9.48 6.60
C VAL A 615 -5.29 -9.15 7.99
N GLU A 616 -6.55 -8.72 8.12
CA GLU A 616 -7.17 -8.39 9.40
C GLU A 616 -7.15 -9.58 10.37
N THR A 617 -7.35 -10.82 9.88
CA THR A 617 -7.32 -12.02 10.73
C THR A 617 -5.95 -12.30 11.36
N VAL A 618 -4.86 -11.81 10.78
CA VAL A 618 -3.49 -11.99 11.28
C VAL A 618 -2.82 -10.68 11.70
N SER A 619 -3.60 -9.59 11.78
CA SER A 619 -3.11 -8.23 12.09
C SER A 619 -2.26 -8.15 13.36
N HIS A 620 -2.51 -9.03 14.33
CA HIS A 620 -1.74 -9.12 15.58
C HIS A 620 -0.26 -9.49 15.36
N GLU A 621 0.06 -10.21 14.29
CA GLU A 621 1.43 -10.57 13.90
C GLU A 621 2.05 -9.64 12.85
N LEU A 622 1.23 -8.77 12.23
CA LEU A 622 1.69 -7.83 11.20
C LEU A 622 2.28 -6.53 11.77
N ARG A 623 3.05 -6.69 12.84
CA ARG A 623 3.71 -5.62 13.61
C ARG A 623 4.90 -6.19 14.37
N ALA A 624 5.80 -5.32 14.82
CA ALA A 624 6.93 -5.74 15.65
C ALA A 624 6.44 -6.39 16.96
N ASP A 625 7.22 -7.34 17.48
CA ASP A 625 7.00 -7.87 18.82
C ASP A 625 7.25 -6.78 19.87
N HIS A 626 6.58 -6.89 21.02
CA HIS A 626 6.88 -6.04 22.16
C HIS A 626 8.34 -6.26 22.59
N GLY A 627 9.11 -5.18 22.70
CA GLY A 627 10.54 -5.23 23.03
C GLY A 627 11.46 -5.62 21.87
N ALA A 628 10.98 -5.60 20.62
CA ALA A 628 11.85 -5.78 19.46
C ALA A 628 12.97 -4.73 19.41
N GLU A 629 14.20 -5.20 19.17
CA GLU A 629 15.39 -4.36 19.15
C GLU A 629 15.75 -3.89 17.74
N TYR A 630 16.07 -2.60 17.63
CA TYR A 630 16.57 -1.95 16.42
C TYR A 630 18.07 -1.68 16.55
N ASP A 631 18.84 -1.91 15.49
CA ASP A 631 20.30 -1.65 15.49
C ASP A 631 20.62 -0.16 15.65
N ARG A 632 19.69 0.70 15.22
CA ARG A 632 19.70 2.16 15.41
C ARG A 632 18.27 2.66 15.44
N VAL A 633 18.00 3.67 16.28
CA VAL A 633 16.70 4.35 16.34
C VAL A 633 16.87 5.83 16.00
N ILE A 634 15.96 6.36 15.19
CA ILE A 634 15.80 7.79 14.90
C ILE A 634 14.37 8.17 15.29
N GLU A 635 14.20 9.28 15.97
CA GLU A 635 12.88 9.81 16.31
C GLU A 635 12.56 11.03 15.42
N ILE A 636 11.34 11.08 14.90
CA ILE A 636 10.80 12.23 14.17
C ILE A 636 9.44 12.58 14.80
N ASP A 637 9.33 13.81 15.30
CA ASP A 637 8.06 14.38 15.77
C ASP A 637 7.36 15.09 14.60
N LEU A 638 6.30 14.47 14.10
CA LEU A 638 5.49 14.94 12.99
C LEU A 638 4.83 16.29 13.29
N SER A 639 4.55 16.61 14.56
CA SER A 639 3.91 17.87 14.96
C SER A 639 4.85 19.07 14.79
N THR A 640 6.16 18.83 14.81
CA THR A 640 7.20 19.87 14.62
C THR A 640 7.77 19.88 13.21
N LEU A 641 7.41 18.90 12.38
CA LEU A 641 7.88 18.80 11.01
C LEU A 641 7.21 19.87 10.16
N GLU A 642 8.03 20.69 9.51
CA GLU A 642 7.61 21.63 8.47
C GLU A 642 8.00 21.09 7.08
N PRO A 643 7.44 21.65 5.98
CA PRO A 643 7.80 21.24 4.63
C PRO A 643 9.31 21.29 4.36
N GLN A 644 9.83 20.30 3.64
CA GLN A 644 11.25 20.14 3.32
C GLN A 644 11.48 20.20 1.81
N ILE A 645 12.52 20.93 1.39
CA ILE A 645 12.99 20.97 0.01
C ILE A 645 14.40 20.38 -0.07
N ASN A 646 14.56 19.29 -0.81
CA ASN A 646 15.84 18.60 -0.93
C ASN A 646 16.52 18.87 -2.28
N GLY A 647 17.79 19.24 -2.30
CA GLY A 647 18.55 19.48 -3.54
C GLY A 647 19.59 20.59 -3.45
N PRO A 648 20.29 20.91 -4.55
CA PRO A 648 19.87 20.68 -5.95
C PRO A 648 20.41 19.43 -6.66
N PHE A 649 21.44 18.75 -6.12
CA PHE A 649 22.14 17.66 -6.81
C PHE A 649 22.18 16.32 -6.04
N THR A 650 21.54 16.28 -4.87
CA THR A 650 21.48 15.11 -4.01
C THR A 650 20.18 15.09 -3.21
N PRO A 651 19.56 13.92 -2.98
CA PRO A 651 18.27 13.83 -2.31
C PRO A 651 18.37 14.00 -0.79
N ASP A 652 19.57 14.06 -0.20
CA ASP A 652 19.79 14.21 1.24
C ASP A 652 20.11 15.63 1.70
N LEU A 653 20.32 16.59 0.79
CA LEU A 653 20.50 18.00 1.13
C LEU A 653 19.14 18.65 1.39
N ALA A 654 18.59 18.44 2.59
CA ALA A 654 17.29 18.98 2.98
C ALA A 654 17.41 20.40 3.55
N THR A 655 16.57 21.29 3.03
CA THR A 655 16.38 22.64 3.56
C THR A 655 14.91 22.80 3.98
N PRO A 656 14.61 23.08 5.26
CA PRO A 656 13.25 23.42 5.66
C PRO A 656 12.74 24.64 4.89
N LEU A 657 11.46 24.64 4.52
CA LEU A 657 10.88 25.67 3.65
C LEU A 657 11.08 27.08 4.22
N SER A 658 10.93 27.26 5.54
CA SER A 658 11.18 28.53 6.24
C SER A 658 12.61 29.08 6.11
N LYS A 659 13.59 28.23 5.78
CA LYS A 659 15.01 28.60 5.59
C LYS A 659 15.40 28.66 4.12
N PHE A 660 14.53 28.23 3.21
CA PHE A 660 14.86 28.07 1.79
C PHE A 660 15.20 29.40 1.12
N HIS A 661 14.52 30.49 1.51
CA HIS A 661 14.84 31.84 1.01
C HIS A 661 16.31 32.22 1.24
N SER A 662 16.82 31.99 2.46
CA SER A 662 18.22 32.31 2.78
C SER A 662 19.18 31.40 2.02
N ALA A 663 18.87 30.10 1.91
CA ALA A 663 19.68 29.13 1.18
C ALA A 663 19.79 29.47 -0.32
N VAL A 664 18.69 29.88 -0.96
CA VAL A 664 18.68 30.32 -2.37
C VAL A 664 19.63 31.50 -2.58
N LYS A 665 19.59 32.49 -1.66
CA LYS A 665 20.44 33.68 -1.72
C LYS A 665 21.92 33.36 -1.48
N GLU A 666 22.22 32.56 -0.46
CA GLU A 666 23.60 32.18 -0.09
C GLU A 666 24.29 31.35 -1.18
N ASN A 667 23.56 30.43 -1.80
CA ASN A 667 24.10 29.55 -2.82
C ASN A 667 23.96 30.10 -4.26
N ALA A 668 23.32 31.27 -4.42
CA ALA A 668 23.05 31.90 -5.71
C ALA A 668 22.36 30.93 -6.72
N TRP A 669 21.39 30.15 -6.25
CA TRP A 669 20.68 29.20 -7.10
C TRP A 669 19.82 29.92 -8.16
N PRO A 670 19.74 29.39 -9.40
CA PRO A 670 19.05 30.05 -10.49
C PRO A 670 17.52 30.05 -10.30
N LYS A 671 16.84 30.91 -11.05
CA LYS A 671 15.38 31.05 -11.00
C LYS A 671 14.62 29.76 -11.34
N LEU A 672 13.38 29.66 -10.86
CA LEU A 672 12.49 28.54 -11.15
C LEU A 672 12.04 28.62 -12.62
N THR A 673 12.00 27.46 -13.29
CA THR A 673 11.61 27.37 -14.71
C THR A 673 10.58 26.29 -15.02
N ALA A 674 10.33 25.36 -14.11
CA ALA A 674 9.28 24.35 -14.25
C ALA A 674 8.92 23.75 -12.89
N GLY A 675 7.64 23.42 -12.72
CA GLY A 675 7.11 22.56 -11.65
C GLY A 675 6.69 21.20 -12.21
N LEU A 676 7.03 20.10 -11.53
CA LEU A 676 6.59 18.77 -11.92
C LEU A 676 5.94 18.03 -10.74
N ILE A 677 4.74 17.52 -10.93
CA ILE A 677 4.00 16.75 -9.92
C ILE A 677 3.73 15.34 -10.44
N GLY A 678 3.72 14.36 -9.55
CA GLY A 678 3.34 12.98 -9.86
C GLY A 678 4.51 11.99 -9.81
N SER A 679 4.59 11.14 -10.84
CA SER A 679 5.47 9.95 -10.87
C SER A 679 5.12 8.94 -9.76
N CYS A 680 5.91 7.88 -9.59
CA CYS A 680 5.61 6.83 -8.61
C CYS A 680 5.60 7.27 -7.14
N THR A 681 6.26 8.38 -6.79
CA THR A 681 6.46 8.78 -5.38
C THR A 681 5.27 9.55 -4.83
N ASN A 682 4.67 10.44 -5.61
CA ASN A 682 3.63 11.37 -5.17
C ASN A 682 2.58 11.63 -6.26
N SER A 683 1.89 10.57 -6.71
CA SER A 683 0.81 10.66 -7.71
C SER A 683 -0.50 10.01 -7.27
N SER A 684 -0.66 9.75 -5.97
CA SER A 684 -1.88 9.15 -5.44
C SER A 684 -3.07 10.11 -5.51
N PHE A 685 -4.25 9.57 -5.24
CA PHE A 685 -5.47 10.39 -5.10
C PHE A 685 -5.32 11.47 -4.01
N GLU A 686 -4.66 11.14 -2.91
CA GLU A 686 -4.36 12.09 -1.84
C GLU A 686 -3.41 13.21 -2.28
N ASP A 687 -2.30 12.85 -2.92
CA ASP A 687 -1.32 13.81 -3.44
C ASP A 687 -1.98 14.82 -4.38
N MET A 688 -2.80 14.32 -5.31
CA MET A 688 -3.42 15.13 -6.35
C MET A 688 -4.56 15.99 -5.81
N THR A 689 -5.35 15.50 -4.84
CA THR A 689 -6.39 16.33 -4.21
C THR A 689 -5.79 17.46 -3.37
N ARG A 690 -4.68 17.20 -2.67
CA ARG A 690 -3.93 18.26 -1.95
C ARG A 690 -3.38 19.32 -2.90
N ALA A 691 -2.73 18.92 -3.99
CA ALA A 691 -2.24 19.84 -5.01
C ALA A 691 -3.38 20.64 -5.66
N ALA A 692 -4.49 19.97 -6.00
CA ALA A 692 -5.67 20.62 -6.57
C ALA A 692 -6.32 21.62 -5.61
N SER A 693 -6.27 21.40 -4.29
CA SER A 693 -6.76 22.39 -3.33
C SER A 693 -5.96 23.71 -3.38
N VAL A 694 -4.65 23.66 -3.61
CA VAL A 694 -3.80 24.85 -3.80
C VAL A 694 -4.09 25.50 -5.15
N ALA A 695 -4.23 24.68 -6.21
CA ALA A 695 -4.59 25.16 -7.53
C ALA A 695 -5.95 25.90 -7.54
N GLN A 696 -6.96 25.36 -6.84
CA GLN A 696 -8.28 25.96 -6.74
C GLN A 696 -8.22 27.33 -6.05
N GLN A 697 -7.46 27.45 -4.94
CA GLN A 697 -7.27 28.74 -4.28
C GLN A 697 -6.67 29.79 -5.22
N ALA A 698 -5.68 29.41 -6.04
CA ALA A 698 -5.09 30.31 -7.03
C ALA A 698 -6.08 30.70 -8.14
N LEU A 699 -6.89 29.74 -8.63
CA LEU A 699 -7.93 30.00 -9.62
C LEU A 699 -8.99 30.97 -9.09
N ASP A 700 -9.44 30.78 -7.85
CA ASP A 700 -10.43 31.65 -7.19
C ASP A 700 -9.88 33.08 -7.03
N ALA A 701 -8.57 33.22 -6.83
CA ALA A 701 -7.86 34.50 -6.78
C ALA A 701 -7.49 35.08 -8.17
N GLY A 702 -7.83 34.39 -9.26
CA GLY A 702 -7.50 34.80 -10.63
C GLY A 702 -6.00 34.72 -10.99
N LEU A 703 -5.20 34.01 -10.20
CA LEU A 703 -3.77 33.84 -10.43
C LEU A 703 -3.50 32.86 -11.58
N LYS A 704 -2.35 33.05 -12.23
CA LYS A 704 -1.84 32.14 -13.28
C LYS A 704 -0.41 31.72 -12.93
N PRO A 705 -0.01 30.47 -13.20
CA PRO A 705 1.37 30.05 -13.02
C PRO A 705 2.35 30.96 -13.79
N LYS A 706 3.50 31.21 -13.18
CA LYS A 706 4.63 31.94 -13.79
C LYS A 706 5.58 31.02 -14.54
N VAL A 707 5.56 29.73 -14.20
CA VAL A 707 6.34 28.67 -14.84
C VAL A 707 5.41 27.52 -15.25
N PRO A 708 5.77 26.73 -16.28
CA PRO A 708 4.99 25.56 -16.67
C PRO A 708 4.89 24.52 -15.54
N LEU A 709 3.73 23.88 -15.45
CA LEU A 709 3.44 22.77 -14.56
C LEU A 709 3.16 21.51 -15.38
N LEU A 710 3.89 20.42 -15.10
CA LEU A 710 3.66 19.12 -15.72
C LEU A 710 3.17 18.13 -14.65
N VAL A 711 2.13 17.37 -14.96
CA VAL A 711 1.51 16.43 -14.00
C VAL A 711 1.47 15.03 -14.58
N SER A 712 2.08 14.06 -13.90
CA SER A 712 2.09 12.65 -14.30
C SER A 712 1.28 11.78 -13.33
N PRO A 713 0.05 11.36 -13.68
CA PRO A 713 -0.68 10.38 -12.88
C PRO A 713 0.10 9.05 -12.80
N GLY A 714 -0.03 8.35 -11.67
CA GLY A 714 0.71 7.11 -11.45
C GLY A 714 0.14 5.91 -12.23
N SER A 715 -1.16 5.91 -12.53
CA SER A 715 -1.84 4.83 -13.25
C SER A 715 -3.08 5.33 -13.98
N LEU A 716 -3.57 4.54 -14.93
CA LEU A 716 -4.83 4.77 -15.62
C LEU A 716 -6.02 4.73 -14.64
N GLN A 717 -6.00 3.82 -13.67
CA GLN A 717 -6.99 3.76 -12.59
C GLN A 717 -7.03 5.06 -11.79
N THR A 718 -5.86 5.51 -11.32
CA THR A 718 -5.77 6.77 -10.57
C THR A 718 -6.20 7.96 -11.42
N ARG A 719 -5.78 8.02 -12.69
CA ARG A 719 -6.21 9.07 -13.63
C ARG A 719 -7.72 9.13 -13.78
N ARG A 720 -8.38 8.02 -14.12
CA ARG A 720 -9.85 7.95 -14.27
C ARG A 720 -10.57 8.35 -12.99
N THR A 721 -10.04 7.92 -11.85
CA THR A 721 -10.59 8.28 -10.54
C THR A 721 -10.50 9.80 -10.28
N LEU A 722 -9.39 10.43 -10.68
CA LEU A 722 -9.20 11.89 -10.57
C LEU A 722 -10.08 12.67 -11.54
N GLU A 723 -10.26 12.18 -12.77
CA GLU A 723 -11.18 12.74 -13.78
C GLU A 723 -12.62 12.73 -13.24
N ASN A 724 -13.08 11.57 -12.74
CA ASN A 724 -14.43 11.43 -12.17
C ASN A 724 -14.65 12.26 -10.90
N ALA A 725 -13.58 12.56 -10.16
CA ALA A 725 -13.62 13.44 -8.99
C ALA A 725 -13.50 14.93 -9.34
N GLY A 726 -13.37 15.30 -10.63
CA GLY A 726 -13.21 16.69 -11.08
C GLY A 726 -11.84 17.29 -10.76
N ILE A 727 -10.86 16.48 -10.37
CA ILE A 727 -9.52 16.95 -9.97
C ILE A 727 -8.68 17.28 -11.19
N VAL A 728 -8.77 16.48 -12.26
CA VAL A 728 -8.07 16.76 -13.52
C VAL A 728 -8.53 18.10 -14.10
N ASP A 729 -9.84 18.39 -14.09
CA ASP A 729 -10.38 19.67 -14.56
C ASP A 729 -9.78 20.88 -13.83
N VAL A 730 -9.54 20.78 -12.51
CA VAL A 730 -8.91 21.86 -11.73
C VAL A 730 -7.46 22.05 -12.16
N LEU A 731 -6.72 20.95 -12.34
CA LEU A 731 -5.33 20.99 -12.77
C LEU A 731 -5.18 21.56 -14.19
N GLU A 732 -6.06 21.17 -15.12
CA GLU A 732 -6.06 21.73 -16.48
C GLU A 732 -6.45 23.21 -16.51
N LYS A 733 -7.45 23.61 -15.72
CA LYS A 733 -7.86 25.03 -15.61
C LYS A 733 -6.76 25.93 -15.07
N VAL A 734 -5.93 25.44 -14.14
CA VAL A 734 -4.77 26.20 -13.65
C VAL A 734 -3.62 26.24 -14.66
N GLY A 735 -3.71 25.49 -15.77
CA GLY A 735 -2.74 25.48 -16.85
C GLY A 735 -1.71 24.35 -16.76
N ALA A 736 -2.01 23.28 -16.02
CA ALA A 736 -1.15 22.10 -15.97
C ALA A 736 -1.18 21.33 -17.30
N THR A 737 -0.02 20.82 -17.72
CA THR A 737 0.07 19.83 -18.81
C THR A 737 -0.01 18.43 -18.22
N MET A 738 -1.11 17.73 -18.50
CA MET A 738 -1.28 16.33 -18.14
C MET A 738 -0.39 15.44 -19.02
N LEU A 739 0.51 14.69 -18.39
CA LEU A 739 1.39 13.72 -19.03
C LEU A 739 0.78 12.32 -18.98
N THR A 740 1.27 11.43 -19.85
CA THR A 740 0.91 10.01 -19.82
C THR A 740 1.28 9.34 -18.49
N ASN A 741 0.54 8.30 -18.13
CA ASN A 741 0.73 7.50 -16.92
C ASN A 741 2.02 6.66 -16.99
N ALA A 742 3.17 7.34 -16.97
CA ALA A 742 4.49 6.80 -17.23
C ALA A 742 5.55 7.55 -16.40
N CYS A 743 6.77 7.02 -16.33
CA CYS A 743 7.85 7.65 -15.58
C CYS A 743 8.21 9.04 -16.14
N GLY A 744 8.21 9.19 -17.47
CA GLY A 744 8.41 10.47 -18.16
C GLY A 744 9.66 11.22 -17.67
N PRO A 745 9.53 12.50 -17.26
CA PRO A 745 10.69 13.29 -16.83
C PRO A 745 11.45 12.71 -15.63
N CYS A 746 10.83 11.89 -14.77
CA CYS A 746 11.48 11.29 -13.60
C CYS A 746 12.70 10.41 -13.97
N CYS A 747 12.65 9.72 -15.12
CA CYS A 747 13.73 8.87 -15.60
C CYS A 747 14.57 9.52 -16.72
N GLY A 748 14.34 10.79 -17.01
CA GLY A 748 15.01 11.51 -18.11
C GLY A 748 14.35 11.32 -19.47
N SER A 749 13.17 10.70 -19.52
CA SER A 749 12.37 10.55 -20.75
C SER A 749 11.54 11.83 -20.99
N TRP A 750 12.22 12.96 -21.12
CA TRP A 750 11.62 14.27 -21.41
C TRP A 750 12.39 14.99 -22.52
N ASP A 751 11.68 15.29 -23.61
CA ASP A 751 12.18 16.12 -24.70
C ASP A 751 11.95 17.60 -24.34
N ARG A 752 12.76 18.11 -23.41
CA ARG A 752 12.68 19.50 -22.96
C ARG A 752 13.31 20.42 -24.00
N THR A 753 12.49 21.24 -24.65
CA THR A 753 12.92 22.14 -25.73
C THR A 753 13.00 23.61 -25.35
N ASP A 754 12.37 24.02 -24.23
CA ASP A 754 12.38 25.41 -23.74
C ASP A 754 13.72 25.84 -23.12
N MET A 755 14.55 24.88 -22.70
CA MET A 755 15.85 25.14 -22.06
C MET A 755 17.01 24.57 -22.89
N PRO A 756 17.86 25.42 -23.49
CA PRO A 756 19.10 24.99 -24.12
C PRO A 756 20.02 24.25 -23.14
N LYS A 757 20.74 23.25 -23.64
CA LYS A 757 21.71 22.50 -22.83
C LYS A 757 22.83 23.42 -22.35
N GLY A 758 23.21 23.28 -21.08
CA GLY A 758 24.22 24.11 -20.43
C GLY A 758 23.67 25.39 -19.78
N THR A 759 22.40 25.75 -20.01
CA THR A 759 21.78 26.90 -19.34
C THR A 759 21.49 26.58 -17.87
N PRO A 760 21.99 27.35 -16.89
CA PRO A 760 21.62 27.18 -15.49
C PRO A 760 20.16 27.58 -15.24
N ASN A 761 19.38 26.68 -14.65
CA ASN A 761 17.98 26.88 -14.30
C ASN A 761 17.58 26.00 -13.11
N SER A 762 16.47 26.31 -12.45
CA SER A 762 15.91 25.46 -11.39
C SER A 762 14.60 24.80 -11.81
N ILE A 763 14.41 23.57 -11.33
CA ILE A 763 13.17 22.80 -11.43
C ILE A 763 12.80 22.37 -10.01
N ILE A 764 11.53 22.50 -9.63
CA ILE A 764 11.01 21.87 -8.42
C ILE A 764 10.05 20.73 -8.78
N THR A 765 10.22 19.57 -8.14
CA THR A 765 9.47 18.37 -8.48
C THR A 765 9.04 17.58 -7.25
N SER A 766 7.93 16.84 -7.37
CA SER A 766 7.48 15.88 -6.37
C SER A 766 8.08 14.48 -6.51
N TYR A 767 9.12 14.32 -7.33
CA TYR A 767 9.80 13.03 -7.54
C TYR A 767 10.77 12.70 -6.38
N ASN A 768 11.70 11.78 -6.61
CA ASN A 768 12.62 11.23 -5.60
C ASN A 768 14.12 11.43 -5.92
N ARG A 769 14.49 11.76 -7.16
CA ARG A 769 15.90 11.93 -7.57
C ARG A 769 16.16 13.24 -8.27
N ASN A 770 17.27 13.86 -7.90
CA ASN A 770 17.73 15.16 -8.39
C ASN A 770 19.22 15.17 -8.78
N PHE A 771 19.78 14.03 -9.20
CA PHE A 771 21.15 14.00 -9.70
C PHE A 771 21.31 14.88 -10.95
N SER A 772 22.53 15.40 -11.18
CA SER A 772 22.82 16.26 -12.33
C SER A 772 22.37 15.62 -13.66
N GLY A 773 21.64 16.39 -14.47
CA GLY A 773 21.10 15.96 -15.76
C GLY A 773 20.01 14.89 -15.70
N ARG A 774 19.48 14.51 -14.53
CA ARG A 774 18.53 13.39 -14.40
C ARG A 774 17.21 13.60 -15.13
N LEU A 775 16.61 14.80 -15.04
CA LEU A 775 15.25 15.05 -15.52
C LEU A 775 15.22 15.39 -17.01
N ASP A 776 16.14 16.25 -17.43
CA ASP A 776 16.13 16.88 -18.75
C ASP A 776 17.45 16.69 -19.49
N SER A 777 18.40 15.89 -18.99
CA SER A 777 19.76 15.74 -19.55
C SER A 777 20.53 17.06 -19.71
N ASN A 778 20.24 18.09 -18.90
CA ASN A 778 21.03 19.30 -18.78
C ASN A 778 21.81 19.29 -17.45
N PRO A 779 23.15 19.16 -17.46
CA PRO A 779 23.94 19.12 -16.23
C PRO A 779 23.86 20.39 -15.37
N ALA A 780 23.51 21.53 -15.97
CA ALA A 780 23.38 22.83 -15.29
C ALA A 780 22.04 23.02 -14.56
N THR A 781 21.07 22.13 -14.78
CA THR A 781 19.76 22.17 -14.11
C THR A 781 19.88 21.81 -12.63
N HIS A 782 19.41 22.70 -11.76
CA HIS A 782 19.27 22.49 -10.33
C HIS A 782 17.90 21.88 -10.03
N VAL A 783 17.85 20.67 -9.46
CA VAL A 783 16.58 19.96 -9.24
C VAL A 783 16.28 19.87 -7.75
N PHE A 784 15.11 20.37 -7.35
CA PHE A 784 14.66 20.39 -5.97
C PHE A 784 13.47 19.45 -5.78
N LEU A 785 13.50 18.64 -4.72
CA LEU A 785 12.49 17.63 -4.38
C LEU A 785 11.62 18.14 -3.24
N SER A 786 10.30 18.15 -3.42
CA SER A 786 9.33 18.56 -2.40
C SER A 786 8.02 17.77 -2.51
N SER A 787 6.99 18.15 -1.76
CA SER A 787 5.63 17.61 -1.89
C SER A 787 4.86 18.25 -3.06
N PRO A 788 3.86 17.56 -3.64
CA PRO A 788 3.00 18.08 -4.71
C PRO A 788 2.40 19.46 -4.44
N GLU A 789 1.87 19.66 -3.24
CA GLU A 789 1.26 20.91 -2.80
C GLU A 789 2.27 22.07 -2.75
N VAL A 790 3.51 21.82 -2.31
CA VAL A 790 4.57 22.85 -2.29
C VAL A 790 5.04 23.17 -3.70
N VAL A 791 5.14 22.17 -4.58
CA VAL A 791 5.42 22.40 -6.02
C VAL A 791 4.31 23.28 -6.61
N MET A 792 3.04 22.93 -6.38
CA MET A 792 1.89 23.70 -6.86
C MET A 792 1.88 25.14 -6.30
N GLY A 793 2.20 25.34 -5.02
CA GLY A 793 2.30 26.68 -4.46
C GLY A 793 3.40 27.51 -5.12
N LYS A 794 4.56 26.91 -5.37
CA LYS A 794 5.74 27.61 -5.90
C LYS A 794 5.63 28.05 -7.37
N ILE A 795 4.86 27.36 -8.22
CA ILE A 795 4.79 27.71 -9.66
C ILE A 795 4.20 29.10 -9.94
N PHE A 796 3.56 29.73 -8.96
CA PHE A 796 2.99 31.08 -9.09
C PHE A 796 4.03 32.21 -8.92
N SER A 797 5.29 31.85 -8.71
CA SER A 797 6.46 32.74 -8.76
C SER A 797 7.58 32.09 -9.58
N ASP A 798 8.34 32.87 -10.35
CA ASP A 798 9.60 32.41 -10.93
C ASP A 798 10.80 32.64 -10.01
N ASP A 799 10.61 33.37 -8.91
CA ASP A 799 11.57 33.44 -7.81
C ASP A 799 11.54 32.12 -7.01
N LEU A 800 12.64 31.38 -7.09
CA LEU A 800 12.85 30.13 -6.36
C LEU A 800 12.68 30.32 -4.83
N SER A 801 12.97 31.52 -4.32
CA SER A 801 12.94 31.86 -2.90
C SER A 801 11.53 31.97 -2.30
N PHE A 802 10.49 32.14 -3.14
CA PHE A 802 9.10 32.34 -2.74
C PHE A 802 8.57 31.21 -1.84
N ASP A 803 8.08 31.53 -0.65
CA ASP A 803 7.49 30.57 0.28
C ASP A 803 5.95 30.63 0.24
N PRO A 804 5.26 29.63 -0.37
CA PRO A 804 3.79 29.64 -0.44
C PRO A 804 3.10 29.54 0.93
N ASN A 805 3.82 29.19 2.00
CA ASN A 805 3.26 29.11 3.35
C ASN A 805 3.17 30.48 4.04
N VAL A 806 4.02 31.45 3.68
CA VAL A 806 4.11 32.75 4.39
C VAL A 806 4.22 33.98 3.49
N ASP A 807 4.43 33.85 2.19
CA ASP A 807 4.53 35.00 1.29
C ASP A 807 3.17 35.33 0.64
N GLY A 808 2.96 36.61 0.33
CA GLY A 808 1.79 37.09 -0.40
C GLY A 808 2.06 37.22 -1.90
N LEU A 809 1.02 37.05 -2.70
CA LEU A 809 1.01 37.31 -4.14
C LEU A 809 0.00 38.43 -4.45
N THR A 810 0.29 39.24 -5.46
CA THR A 810 -0.67 40.25 -5.95
C THR A 810 -1.60 39.63 -6.98
N THR A 811 -2.91 39.71 -6.73
CA THR A 811 -3.94 39.25 -7.68
C THR A 811 -4.05 40.22 -8.87
N PRO A 812 -4.72 39.82 -9.97
CA PRO A 812 -5.01 40.75 -11.07
C PRO A 812 -5.84 41.98 -10.67
N SER A 813 -6.62 41.89 -9.58
CA SER A 813 -7.37 43.02 -9.01
C SER A 813 -6.50 43.98 -8.18
N GLY A 814 -5.25 43.61 -7.90
CA GLY A 814 -4.32 44.39 -7.06
C GLY A 814 -4.41 44.09 -5.57
N GLU A 815 -5.18 43.08 -5.16
CA GLU A 815 -5.32 42.65 -3.77
C GLU A 815 -4.18 41.69 -3.37
N GLU A 816 -3.89 41.62 -2.07
CA GLU A 816 -2.93 40.66 -1.51
C GLU A 816 -3.62 39.31 -1.29
N PHE A 817 -3.07 38.26 -1.89
CA PHE A 817 -3.50 36.87 -1.74
C PHE A 817 -2.44 36.06 -1.02
N ARG A 818 -2.86 35.17 -0.13
CA ARG A 818 -2.00 34.21 0.58
C ARG A 818 -2.64 32.84 0.50
N PHE A 819 -1.85 31.82 0.20
CA PHE A 819 -2.34 30.45 0.24
C PHE A 819 -2.65 30.04 1.68
N THR A 820 -3.66 29.20 1.82
CA THR A 820 -3.98 28.50 3.05
C THR A 820 -3.50 27.05 2.98
N PRO A 821 -3.26 26.38 4.12
CA PRO A 821 -2.80 25.00 4.12
C PRO A 821 -3.67 24.07 3.25
N PRO A 822 -3.05 23.19 2.44
CA PRO A 822 -3.76 22.31 1.53
C PRO A 822 -4.64 21.29 2.26
N VAL A 823 -5.79 21.00 1.66
CA VAL A 823 -6.73 19.97 2.10
C VAL A 823 -6.84 18.88 1.05
N GLY A 824 -7.01 17.62 1.46
CA GLY A 824 -7.11 16.51 0.53
C GLY A 824 -7.86 15.32 1.11
N GLN A 825 -8.13 14.35 0.25
CA GLN A 825 -8.83 13.12 0.62
C GLN A 825 -7.88 11.93 0.44
N SER A 826 -7.73 11.12 1.48
CA SER A 826 -6.81 9.96 1.42
C SER A 826 -7.29 8.88 0.44
N LEU A 827 -8.60 8.74 0.25
CA LEU A 827 -9.23 7.76 -0.63
C LEU A 827 -10.43 8.37 -1.36
N PRO A 828 -10.74 7.92 -2.58
CA PRO A 828 -11.97 8.29 -3.26
C PRO A 828 -13.19 7.71 -2.54
N SER A 829 -14.25 8.50 -2.37
CA SER A 829 -15.45 8.10 -1.62
C SER A 829 -16.22 6.92 -2.24
N ARG A 830 -16.03 6.66 -3.54
CA ARG A 830 -16.68 5.58 -4.29
C ARG A 830 -15.76 4.38 -4.54
N GLY A 831 -14.54 4.38 -4.00
CA GLY A 831 -13.48 3.45 -4.41
C GLY A 831 -12.80 3.90 -5.70
N TYR A 832 -11.79 3.15 -6.12
CA TYR A 832 -11.03 3.42 -7.34
C TYR A 832 -11.74 2.87 -8.58
N GLU A 833 -11.60 3.60 -9.69
CA GLU A 833 -12.13 3.20 -11.00
C GLU A 833 -11.44 1.95 -11.55
N ASP A 834 -12.13 1.19 -12.40
CA ASP A 834 -11.52 0.03 -13.05
C ASP A 834 -10.53 0.44 -14.17
N SER A 835 -9.43 -0.31 -14.27
CA SER A 835 -8.45 -0.19 -15.35
C SER A 835 -7.96 -1.53 -15.89
N ASP A 836 -8.68 -2.63 -15.62
CA ASP A 836 -8.25 -3.98 -15.99
C ASP A 836 -8.11 -4.16 -17.50
N SER A 837 -8.77 -3.31 -18.31
CA SER A 837 -8.59 -3.25 -19.76
C SER A 837 -7.14 -2.98 -20.21
N ALA A 838 -6.31 -2.40 -19.34
CA ALA A 838 -4.90 -2.12 -19.61
C ALA A 838 -3.98 -3.33 -19.34
N TYR A 839 -4.48 -4.34 -18.62
CA TYR A 839 -3.75 -5.58 -18.34
C TYR A 839 -3.89 -6.58 -19.49
N LEU A 840 -2.78 -7.23 -19.85
CA LEU A 840 -2.78 -8.33 -20.80
C LEU A 840 -2.48 -9.63 -20.05
N ALA A 841 -3.53 -10.43 -19.83
CA ALA A 841 -3.38 -11.74 -19.23
C ALA A 841 -2.55 -12.67 -20.14
N PRO A 842 -1.66 -13.50 -19.58
CA PRO A 842 -0.97 -14.51 -20.37
C PRO A 842 -1.99 -15.55 -20.87
N PRO A 843 -1.82 -16.12 -22.09
CA PRO A 843 -2.75 -17.12 -22.63
C PRO A 843 -2.96 -18.30 -21.68
N THR A 844 -4.21 -18.76 -21.53
CA THR A 844 -4.60 -19.89 -20.68
C THR A 844 -4.40 -21.25 -21.35
N ASP A 845 -4.15 -21.23 -22.65
CA ASP A 845 -4.15 -22.39 -23.54
C ASP A 845 -2.74 -23.00 -23.65
N ASP A 846 -2.57 -24.11 -24.37
CA ASP A 846 -1.24 -24.69 -24.63
C ASP A 846 -0.32 -23.66 -25.29
N ARG A 847 0.81 -23.36 -24.64
CA ARG A 847 1.78 -22.32 -25.06
C ARG A 847 2.90 -22.87 -25.94
N SER A 848 2.93 -24.18 -26.23
CA SER A 848 3.97 -24.84 -27.03
C SER A 848 4.16 -24.22 -28.42
N HIS A 849 3.11 -23.57 -28.96
CA HIS A 849 3.13 -22.91 -30.26
C HIS A 849 3.68 -21.47 -30.23
N ILE A 850 3.86 -20.86 -29.06
CA ILE A 850 4.33 -19.47 -28.94
C ILE A 850 5.85 -19.44 -29.16
N GLN A 851 6.29 -18.75 -30.21
CA GLN A 851 7.71 -18.55 -30.49
C GLN A 851 8.12 -17.09 -30.27
N VAL A 852 9.13 -16.86 -29.43
CA VAL A 852 9.76 -15.54 -29.28
C VAL A 852 10.94 -15.43 -30.25
N GLN A 853 10.83 -14.53 -31.23
CA GLN A 853 11.85 -14.32 -32.24
C GLN A 853 12.56 -12.97 -32.05
N ILE A 854 13.89 -13.00 -31.92
CA ILE A 854 14.75 -11.80 -31.95
C ILE A 854 15.50 -11.81 -33.28
N SER A 855 15.22 -10.81 -34.13
CA SER A 855 15.91 -10.66 -35.42
C SER A 855 17.42 -10.43 -35.20
N PRO A 856 18.32 -11.16 -35.89
CA PRO A 856 19.76 -10.92 -35.83
C PRO A 856 20.19 -9.52 -36.28
N SER A 857 19.38 -8.83 -37.09
CA SER A 857 19.65 -7.47 -37.57
C SER A 857 18.99 -6.37 -36.73
N SER A 858 18.27 -6.75 -35.66
CA SER A 858 17.59 -5.80 -34.78
C SER A 858 18.59 -4.86 -34.12
N GLN A 859 18.30 -3.56 -34.14
CA GLN A 859 19.10 -2.54 -33.43
C GLN A 859 18.59 -2.29 -32.00
N ARG A 860 17.51 -2.99 -31.59
CA ARG A 860 16.81 -2.78 -30.31
C ARG A 860 16.96 -3.95 -29.34
N LEU A 861 16.98 -5.17 -29.87
CA LEU A 861 17.04 -6.43 -29.11
C LEU A 861 18.18 -7.29 -29.66
N GLN A 862 18.97 -7.90 -28.78
CA GLN A 862 20.10 -8.76 -29.13
C GLN A 862 20.07 -10.03 -28.27
N LYS A 863 20.23 -11.21 -28.87
CA LYS A 863 20.46 -12.43 -28.10
C LYS A 863 21.79 -12.32 -27.35
N LEU A 864 21.86 -12.77 -26.11
CA LEU A 864 23.10 -12.78 -25.35
C LEU A 864 23.96 -14.00 -25.72
N ALA A 865 25.24 -13.76 -25.99
CA ALA A 865 26.25 -14.80 -26.01
C ALA A 865 26.77 -15.04 -24.58
N PRO A 866 27.03 -16.30 -24.16
CA PRO A 866 27.65 -16.60 -22.87
C PRO A 866 28.99 -15.88 -22.71
N PHE A 867 29.23 -15.28 -21.54
CA PHE A 867 30.53 -14.68 -21.24
C PHE A 867 31.61 -15.75 -21.10
N LYS A 868 32.87 -15.40 -21.41
CA LYS A 868 34.00 -16.33 -21.27
C LYS A 868 34.20 -16.71 -19.79
N PRO A 869 34.31 -18.01 -19.45
CA PRO A 869 34.70 -18.45 -18.12
C PRO A 869 36.07 -17.89 -17.71
N TRP A 870 36.32 -17.88 -16.40
CA TRP A 870 37.64 -17.51 -15.88
C TRP A 870 38.70 -18.52 -16.35
N SER A 871 39.90 -18.02 -16.64
CA SER A 871 41.02 -18.80 -17.22
C SER A 871 41.70 -19.73 -16.21
N GLY A 872 41.45 -19.57 -14.91
CA GLY A 872 42.18 -20.24 -13.84
C GLY A 872 43.43 -19.48 -13.36
N ASN A 873 43.79 -18.38 -14.01
CA ASN A 873 45.00 -17.61 -13.71
C ASN A 873 44.66 -16.26 -13.07
N ASP A 874 45.66 -15.68 -12.41
CA ASP A 874 45.63 -14.30 -11.95
C ASP A 874 45.47 -13.32 -13.14
N PHE A 875 44.97 -12.11 -12.86
CA PHE A 875 44.92 -11.05 -13.86
C PHE A 875 46.20 -10.21 -13.76
N GLU A 876 47.03 -10.27 -14.80
CA GLU A 876 48.34 -9.61 -14.87
C GLU A 876 48.29 -8.33 -15.71
N ASP A 877 49.06 -7.31 -15.30
CA ASP A 877 49.34 -6.08 -16.06
C ASP A 877 48.09 -5.45 -16.70
N CYS A 878 47.00 -5.40 -15.92
CA CYS A 878 45.74 -4.79 -16.32
C CYS A 878 45.90 -3.29 -16.47
N LEU A 879 45.32 -2.74 -17.54
CA LEU A 879 45.23 -1.31 -17.74
C LEU A 879 44.19 -0.70 -16.80
N ILE A 880 44.46 0.48 -16.25
CA ILE A 880 43.41 1.28 -15.61
C ILE A 880 42.66 2.03 -16.71
N LEU A 881 41.40 1.67 -16.96
CA LEU A 881 40.58 2.34 -17.96
C LEU A 881 40.28 3.78 -17.53
N ILE A 882 39.84 3.94 -16.28
CA ILE A 882 39.57 5.24 -15.67
C ILE A 882 39.73 5.15 -14.14
N LYS A 883 40.33 6.18 -13.55
CA LYS A 883 40.22 6.47 -12.12
C LYS A 883 39.13 7.52 -11.94
N THR A 884 38.04 7.19 -11.25
CA THR A 884 36.91 8.11 -11.09
C THR A 884 37.07 8.99 -9.85
N LYS A 885 36.75 10.28 -9.93
CA LYS A 885 36.74 11.21 -8.78
C LYS A 885 35.33 11.44 -8.25
N GLY A 886 35.14 11.33 -6.93
CA GLY A 886 33.88 11.64 -6.29
C GLY A 886 32.73 10.69 -6.66
N LYS A 887 31.50 11.23 -6.66
CA LYS A 887 30.28 10.45 -6.82
C LYS A 887 30.14 9.88 -8.24
N CYS A 888 30.10 8.54 -8.36
CA CYS A 888 29.85 7.84 -9.62
C CYS A 888 28.63 6.91 -9.51
N THR A 889 27.45 7.47 -9.79
CA THR A 889 26.16 6.75 -9.81
C THR A 889 26.02 5.86 -11.06
N THR A 890 25.03 4.96 -11.08
CA THR A 890 24.68 4.19 -12.29
C THR A 890 24.30 5.06 -13.49
N ASP A 891 23.84 6.29 -13.28
CA ASP A 891 23.58 7.23 -14.38
C ASP A 891 24.88 7.80 -14.98
N HIS A 892 26.00 7.78 -14.25
CA HIS A 892 27.32 8.09 -14.81
C HIS A 892 27.93 6.90 -15.56
N ILE A 893 27.65 5.67 -15.08
CA ILE A 893 28.12 4.41 -15.69
C ILE A 893 27.32 4.07 -16.95
N THR A 894 25.99 4.19 -16.92
CA THR A 894 25.09 3.85 -18.03
C THR A 894 23.92 4.85 -18.08
N PRO A 895 24.14 6.04 -18.68
CA PRO A 895 23.13 7.09 -18.73
C PRO A 895 21.78 6.63 -19.29
N ALA A 896 20.72 7.30 -18.84
CA ALA A 896 19.32 7.06 -19.21
C ALA A 896 18.94 7.77 -20.53
N GLY A 897 17.70 8.28 -20.60
CA GLY A 897 17.22 9.15 -21.68
C GLY A 897 17.31 8.47 -23.05
N PRO A 898 18.07 9.02 -24.02
CA PRO A 898 18.13 8.49 -25.38
C PRO A 898 18.68 7.06 -25.46
N TRP A 899 19.33 6.55 -24.41
CA TRP A 899 19.87 5.20 -24.34
C TRP A 899 18.84 4.14 -23.97
N PHE A 900 17.65 4.52 -23.48
CA PHE A 900 16.57 3.57 -23.16
C PHE A 900 16.18 2.70 -24.36
N ARG A 901 16.28 3.24 -25.58
CA ARG A 901 16.02 2.47 -26.80
C ARG A 901 16.93 1.24 -26.94
N PHE A 902 18.13 1.23 -26.37
CA PHE A 902 19.09 0.13 -26.54
C PHE A 902 19.13 -0.86 -25.36
N ARG A 903 18.19 -0.78 -24.40
CA ARG A 903 18.22 -1.63 -23.19
C ARG A 903 18.15 -3.14 -23.45
N GLY A 904 17.58 -3.57 -24.57
CA GLY A 904 17.62 -4.98 -24.99
C GLY A 904 18.80 -5.35 -25.90
N HIS A 905 19.70 -4.43 -26.22
CA HIS A 905 20.82 -4.64 -27.14
C HIS A 905 22.15 -4.28 -26.47
N LEU A 906 22.84 -5.28 -25.92
CA LEU A 906 24.03 -5.09 -25.08
C LEU A 906 25.16 -4.35 -25.81
N GLU A 907 25.43 -4.69 -27.07
CA GLU A 907 26.50 -4.03 -27.82
C GLU A 907 26.24 -2.55 -28.06
N ASN A 908 25.03 -2.18 -28.51
CA ASN A 908 24.65 -0.79 -28.77
C ASN A 908 24.64 0.04 -27.50
N ILE A 909 24.09 -0.50 -26.40
CA ILE A 909 24.06 0.25 -25.13
C ILE A 909 25.47 0.39 -24.53
N SER A 910 26.41 -0.52 -24.82
CA SER A 910 27.79 -0.41 -24.32
C SER A 910 28.54 0.83 -24.86
N ASN A 911 28.02 1.51 -25.89
CA ASN A 911 28.53 2.80 -26.36
C ASN A 911 28.32 3.96 -25.37
N ASN A 912 27.66 3.73 -24.23
CA ASN A 912 27.51 4.72 -23.17
C ASN A 912 28.22 4.37 -21.87
N THR A 913 29.08 3.35 -21.87
CA THR A 913 29.80 2.90 -20.68
C THR A 913 30.68 4.02 -20.13
N LEU A 914 30.40 4.44 -18.89
CA LEU A 914 31.16 5.43 -18.11
C LEU A 914 31.29 6.82 -18.74
N ILE A 915 30.42 7.18 -19.69
CA ILE A 915 30.49 8.50 -20.34
C ILE A 915 30.10 9.66 -19.42
N GLY A 916 29.49 9.40 -18.26
CA GLY A 916 29.22 10.42 -17.25
C GLY A 916 30.29 10.48 -16.16
N ALA A 917 31.21 9.52 -16.09
CA ALA A 917 32.19 9.46 -15.00
C ALA A 917 33.23 10.58 -15.13
N VAL A 918 33.58 11.20 -14.00
CA VAL A 918 34.62 12.24 -13.91
C VAL A 918 35.97 11.58 -13.76
N ASN A 919 36.89 11.85 -14.68
CA ASN A 919 38.28 11.38 -14.62
C ASN A 919 39.03 12.13 -13.50
N ALA A 920 39.66 11.40 -12.58
CA ALA A 920 40.37 11.97 -11.44
C ALA A 920 41.65 12.72 -11.80
N GLU A 921 42.26 12.44 -12.96
CA GLU A 921 43.49 13.11 -13.40
C GLU A 921 43.21 14.44 -14.09
N THR A 922 42.16 14.48 -14.94
CA THR A 922 41.89 15.62 -15.83
C THR A 922 40.65 16.42 -15.43
N GLU A 923 39.83 15.87 -14.52
CA GLU A 923 38.50 16.36 -14.15
C GLU A 923 37.51 16.46 -15.32
N GLN A 924 37.87 15.88 -16.47
CA GLN A 924 37.01 15.83 -17.66
C GLN A 924 36.05 14.63 -17.58
N VAL A 925 34.91 14.78 -18.25
CA VAL A 925 33.89 13.74 -18.41
C VAL A 925 34.02 13.12 -19.80
N ASN A 926 33.96 11.79 -19.89
CA ASN A 926 34.12 11.02 -21.13
C ASN A 926 35.41 11.31 -21.93
N GLN A 927 36.50 11.65 -21.25
CA GLN A 927 37.80 11.86 -21.89
C GLN A 927 38.90 11.17 -21.07
N ILE A 928 39.54 10.17 -21.70
CA ILE A 928 40.63 9.40 -21.11
C ILE A 928 41.74 9.18 -22.13
N ARG A 929 42.97 8.93 -21.64
CA ARG A 929 44.14 8.61 -22.46
C ARG A 929 44.17 7.10 -22.73
N ASN A 930 44.10 6.69 -24.00
CA ASN A 930 44.38 5.32 -24.39
C ASN A 930 45.87 5.03 -24.18
N ARG A 931 46.18 4.07 -23.29
CA ARG A 931 47.55 3.73 -22.90
C ARG A 931 48.31 2.91 -23.93
N LEU A 932 47.61 2.33 -24.92
CA LEU A 932 48.22 1.55 -26.00
C LEU A 932 48.58 2.42 -27.20
N THR A 933 47.77 3.44 -27.52
CA THR A 933 48.01 4.34 -28.66
C THR A 933 48.64 5.66 -28.25
N GLY A 934 48.43 6.10 -27.00
CA GLY A 934 48.78 7.44 -26.59
C GLY A 934 47.90 8.49 -27.27
N GLU A 935 46.61 8.23 -27.43
CA GLU A 935 45.63 9.20 -27.94
C GLU A 935 44.53 9.42 -26.91
N ASP A 936 43.96 10.62 -26.85
CA ASP A 936 42.81 10.90 -25.99
C ASP A 936 41.50 10.55 -26.72
N GLY A 937 40.55 9.96 -25.99
CA GLY A 937 39.27 9.54 -26.57
C GLY A 937 38.19 9.28 -25.53
N GLY A 938 37.02 8.85 -26.01
CA GLY A 938 35.91 8.44 -25.18
C GLY A 938 36.20 7.17 -24.40
N VAL A 939 35.54 7.00 -23.26
CA VAL A 939 35.70 5.80 -22.41
C VAL A 939 35.28 4.51 -23.15
N PRO A 940 34.12 4.46 -23.84
CA PRO A 940 33.70 3.27 -24.59
C PRO A 940 34.65 2.89 -25.72
N ASP A 941 35.13 3.87 -26.50
CA ASP A 941 36.00 3.63 -27.66
C ASP A 941 37.36 3.07 -27.21
N THR A 942 37.92 3.63 -26.14
CA THR A 942 39.17 3.14 -25.54
C THR A 942 39.00 1.73 -24.99
N ALA A 943 37.88 1.44 -24.30
CA ALA A 943 37.61 0.10 -23.77
C ALA A 943 37.46 -0.94 -24.90
N ARG A 944 36.83 -0.58 -26.02
CA ARG A 944 36.75 -1.44 -27.22
C ARG A 944 38.12 -1.70 -27.84
N ASP A 945 38.99 -0.70 -27.90
CA ASP A 945 40.36 -0.88 -28.40
C ASP A 945 41.17 -1.83 -27.51
N TYR A 946 41.05 -1.69 -26.17
CA TYR A 946 41.66 -2.63 -25.23
C TYR A 946 41.13 -4.05 -25.42
N GLN A 947 39.80 -4.19 -25.55
CA GLN A 947 39.17 -5.49 -25.81
C GLN A 947 39.67 -6.13 -27.10
N ALA A 948 39.72 -5.38 -28.20
CA ALA A 948 40.15 -5.86 -29.51
C ALA A 948 41.62 -6.36 -29.49
N LYS A 949 42.46 -5.73 -28.66
CA LYS A 949 43.86 -6.11 -28.43
C LYS A 949 44.04 -7.17 -27.33
N GLY A 950 42.95 -7.68 -26.76
CA GLY A 950 42.98 -8.69 -25.69
C GLY A 950 43.61 -8.19 -24.39
N ARG A 951 43.61 -6.88 -24.15
CA ARG A 951 44.17 -6.27 -22.93
C ARG A 951 43.08 -6.13 -21.86
N PRO A 952 43.20 -6.85 -20.71
CA PRO A 952 42.25 -6.68 -19.62
C PRO A 952 42.42 -5.32 -18.96
N TRP A 953 41.34 -4.81 -18.39
CA TRP A 953 41.35 -3.52 -17.71
C TRP A 953 40.49 -3.52 -16.45
N VAL A 954 40.78 -2.55 -15.58
CA VAL A 954 40.05 -2.28 -14.34
C VAL A 954 39.57 -0.83 -14.26
N VAL A 955 38.66 -0.56 -13.33
CA VAL A 955 38.31 0.81 -12.88
C VAL A 955 38.77 1.00 -11.45
N ILE A 956 39.34 2.17 -11.16
CA ILE A 956 39.64 2.62 -9.79
C ILE A 956 38.60 3.65 -9.39
N ALA A 957 37.88 3.42 -8.29
CA ALA A 957 36.71 4.20 -7.91
C ALA A 957 36.74 4.72 -6.47
N ASP A 958 36.02 5.81 -6.25
CA ASP A 958 35.85 6.44 -4.94
C ASP A 958 34.76 5.70 -4.13
N HIS A 959 34.11 6.38 -3.19
CA HIS A 959 33.07 5.81 -2.34
C HIS A 959 31.73 5.58 -3.05
N ASN A 960 30.97 4.59 -2.55
CA ASN A 960 29.59 4.29 -2.96
C ASN A 960 29.42 4.17 -4.49
N TYR A 961 30.38 3.53 -5.14
CA TYR A 961 30.39 3.37 -6.59
C TYR A 961 29.17 2.58 -7.06
N GLY A 962 28.50 3.08 -8.10
CA GLY A 962 27.27 2.51 -8.62
C GLY A 962 26.01 2.82 -7.81
N GLU A 963 26.01 3.91 -7.04
CA GLU A 963 24.81 4.43 -6.37
C GLU A 963 23.65 4.65 -7.37
N GLY A 964 22.41 4.40 -6.96
CA GLY A 964 21.23 4.82 -7.71
C GLY A 964 20.39 3.67 -8.29
N SER A 965 20.23 3.64 -9.61
CA SER A 965 19.23 2.78 -10.29
C SER A 965 19.70 1.32 -10.32
N SER A 966 18.76 0.37 -10.31
CA SER A 966 19.07 -1.08 -10.28
C SER A 966 19.61 -1.66 -11.59
N ARG A 967 19.92 -0.82 -12.59
CA ARG A 967 20.27 -1.20 -13.97
C ARG A 967 21.47 -2.14 -14.00
N GLU A 968 21.23 -3.41 -14.32
CA GLU A 968 22.29 -4.42 -14.50
C GLU A 968 23.23 -4.12 -15.67
N HIS A 969 22.81 -3.27 -16.62
CA HIS A 969 23.68 -2.79 -17.71
C HIS A 969 24.96 -2.14 -17.19
N ALA A 970 24.93 -1.51 -16.00
CA ALA A 970 26.12 -0.93 -15.39
C ALA A 970 27.21 -1.99 -15.08
N ALA A 971 26.84 -3.27 -14.97
CA ALA A 971 27.77 -4.40 -14.85
C ALA A 971 27.98 -5.14 -16.19
N LEU A 972 26.92 -5.32 -16.97
CA LEU A 972 27.01 -6.00 -18.28
C LEU A 972 27.92 -5.27 -19.26
N GLN A 973 27.90 -3.93 -19.32
CA GLN A 973 28.68 -3.19 -20.32
C GLN A 973 30.19 -3.22 -20.02
N PRO A 974 30.66 -2.94 -18.78
CA PRO A 974 32.07 -3.15 -18.44
C PRO A 974 32.54 -4.57 -18.74
N ARG A 975 31.71 -5.58 -18.40
CA ARG A 975 32.01 -6.98 -18.70
C ARG A 975 32.09 -7.26 -20.19
N TYR A 976 31.14 -6.75 -20.96
CA TYR A 976 31.08 -6.88 -22.42
C TYR A 976 32.30 -6.24 -23.08
N LEU A 977 32.78 -5.11 -22.57
CA LEU A 977 33.95 -4.37 -23.09
C LEU A 977 35.30 -4.88 -22.56
N GLY A 978 35.36 -6.07 -21.95
CA GLY A 978 36.61 -6.71 -21.54
C GLY A 978 37.14 -6.32 -20.16
N GLY A 979 36.35 -5.61 -19.35
CA GLY A 979 36.69 -5.30 -17.96
C GLY A 979 36.68 -6.55 -17.09
N VAL A 980 37.63 -6.61 -16.14
CA VAL A 980 37.79 -7.78 -15.24
C VAL A 980 37.46 -7.46 -13.78
N ALA A 981 37.72 -6.23 -13.33
CA ALA A 981 37.48 -5.81 -11.95
C ALA A 981 37.11 -4.34 -11.85
N ILE A 982 36.37 -4.01 -10.80
CA ILE A 982 36.16 -2.64 -10.31
C ILE A 982 36.73 -2.60 -8.90
N ILE A 983 37.63 -1.65 -8.62
CA ILE A 983 38.29 -1.52 -7.32
C ILE A 983 37.90 -0.18 -6.73
N ALA A 984 37.10 -0.19 -5.67
CA ALA A 984 36.48 1.01 -5.10
C ALA A 984 36.81 1.20 -3.62
N LYS A 985 36.59 2.39 -3.06
CA LYS A 985 36.56 2.54 -1.58
C LYS A 985 35.34 1.83 -1.00
N SER A 986 34.19 1.90 -1.69
CA SER A 986 32.96 1.18 -1.32
C SER A 986 31.97 1.10 -2.51
N PHE A 987 31.02 0.17 -2.45
CA PHE A 987 29.99 -0.04 -3.48
C PHE A 987 28.57 0.17 -2.95
N ALA A 988 27.66 0.54 -3.86
CA ALA A 988 26.22 0.40 -3.62
C ALA A 988 25.78 -1.08 -3.79
N ARG A 989 24.89 -1.55 -2.91
CA ARG A 989 24.48 -2.97 -2.78
C ARG A 989 24.08 -3.64 -4.10
N ILE A 990 23.15 -3.03 -4.85
CA ILE A 990 22.60 -3.64 -6.08
C ILE A 990 23.68 -3.71 -7.16
N HIS A 991 24.52 -2.67 -7.26
CA HIS A 991 25.56 -2.65 -8.27
C HIS A 991 26.65 -3.70 -8.00
N GLU A 992 27.05 -3.87 -6.74
CA GLU A 992 27.97 -4.93 -6.33
C GLU A 992 27.42 -6.33 -6.69
N ALA A 993 26.14 -6.60 -6.38
CA ALA A 993 25.49 -7.84 -6.73
C ALA A 993 25.48 -8.07 -8.25
N ASN A 994 25.14 -7.04 -9.04
CA ASN A 994 25.18 -7.09 -10.49
C ASN A 994 26.58 -7.42 -11.03
N LEU A 995 27.64 -6.82 -10.49
CA LEU A 995 29.02 -7.11 -10.91
C LEU A 995 29.37 -8.60 -10.70
N LYS A 996 29.03 -9.15 -9.53
CA LYS A 996 29.24 -10.57 -9.22
C LYS A 996 28.44 -11.49 -10.16
N LYS A 997 27.18 -11.15 -10.43
CA LYS A 997 26.31 -11.91 -11.35
C LYS A 997 26.87 -11.96 -12.78
N GLN A 998 27.57 -10.91 -13.22
CA GLN A 998 28.23 -10.87 -14.53
C GLN A 998 29.67 -11.41 -14.53
N GLY A 999 30.11 -12.03 -13.42
CA GLY A 999 31.43 -12.64 -13.29
C GLY A 999 32.58 -11.63 -13.25
N MET A 1000 32.32 -10.39 -12.82
CA MET A 1000 33.35 -9.38 -12.53
C MET A 1000 33.77 -9.44 -11.06
N LEU A 1001 34.95 -8.89 -10.75
CA LEU A 1001 35.46 -8.76 -9.38
C LEU A 1001 35.18 -7.35 -8.82
N PRO A 1002 34.14 -7.13 -8.00
CA PRO A 1002 34.03 -5.94 -7.16
C PRO A 1002 34.96 -6.08 -5.95
N LEU A 1003 36.00 -5.25 -5.89
CA LEU A 1003 37.02 -5.28 -4.84
C LEU A 1003 37.03 -3.95 -4.08
N THR A 1004 37.21 -4.01 -2.77
CA THR A 1004 37.32 -2.80 -1.93
C THR A 1004 38.71 -2.64 -1.36
N PHE A 1005 39.23 -1.41 -1.33
CA PHE A 1005 40.50 -1.14 -0.64
C PHE A 1005 40.36 -1.43 0.85
N THR A 1006 41.31 -2.18 1.42
CA THR A 1006 41.39 -2.35 2.89
C THR A 1006 41.93 -1.08 3.56
N ASN A 1007 42.81 -0.37 2.86
CA ASN A 1007 43.28 0.96 3.22
C ASN A 1007 42.87 1.96 2.12
N GLU A 1008 41.88 2.81 2.42
CA GLU A 1008 41.37 3.79 1.44
C GLU A 1008 42.43 4.77 0.92
N ALA A 1009 43.52 5.00 1.66
CA ALA A 1009 44.62 5.85 1.20
C ALA A 1009 45.36 5.27 -0.02
N ASP A 1010 45.22 3.97 -0.29
CA ASP A 1010 45.81 3.34 -1.48
C ASP A 1010 45.15 3.82 -2.78
N TYR A 1011 43.89 4.27 -2.73
CA TYR A 1011 43.26 4.94 -3.86
C TYR A 1011 44.06 6.17 -4.32
N ASP A 1012 44.59 6.97 -3.39
CA ASP A 1012 45.30 8.21 -3.72
C ASP A 1012 46.71 7.94 -4.29
N ARG A 1013 47.30 6.79 -3.98
CA ARG A 1013 48.61 6.35 -4.46
C ARG A 1013 48.59 5.86 -5.91
N ILE A 1014 47.47 5.34 -6.38
CA ILE A 1014 47.32 4.78 -7.73
C ILE A 1014 47.11 5.90 -8.76
N ARG A 1015 47.88 5.89 -9.84
CA ARG A 1015 47.68 6.76 -11.02
C ARG A 1015 47.02 5.96 -12.14
N SER A 1016 46.26 6.61 -13.01
CA SER A 1016 45.59 5.99 -14.16
C SER A 1016 46.56 5.55 -15.25
N SER A 1017 47.85 5.89 -15.14
CA SER A 1017 48.91 5.37 -16.00
C SER A 1017 49.46 4.03 -15.52
N ASP A 1018 49.27 3.69 -14.24
CA ASP A 1018 49.85 2.49 -13.64
C ASP A 1018 49.22 1.22 -14.22
N LEU A 1019 49.96 0.12 -14.12
CA LEU A 1019 49.46 -1.22 -14.37
C LEU A 1019 49.11 -1.88 -13.04
N VAL A 1020 48.04 -2.68 -13.02
CA VAL A 1020 47.66 -3.42 -11.81
C VAL A 1020 47.50 -4.90 -12.08
N SER A 1021 47.93 -5.73 -11.14
CA SER A 1021 47.73 -7.18 -11.18
C SER A 1021 46.97 -7.66 -9.96
N ILE A 1022 45.95 -8.48 -10.16
CA ILE A 1022 45.11 -9.05 -9.09
C ILE A 1022 45.57 -10.48 -8.85
N LYS A 1023 46.20 -10.70 -7.70
CA LYS A 1023 46.87 -11.95 -7.33
C LYS A 1023 46.06 -12.76 -6.33
N GLY A 1024 46.23 -14.08 -6.38
CA GLY A 1024 45.63 -15.02 -5.42
C GLY A 1024 44.26 -15.54 -5.81
N LEU A 1025 43.86 -15.40 -7.09
CA LEU A 1025 42.53 -15.82 -7.55
C LEU A 1025 42.34 -17.35 -7.53
N ALA A 1026 43.43 -18.10 -7.67
CA ALA A 1026 43.41 -19.57 -7.52
C ALA A 1026 42.96 -20.04 -6.12
N ALA A 1027 43.20 -19.23 -5.10
CA ALA A 1027 42.82 -19.49 -3.72
C ALA A 1027 41.63 -18.64 -3.24
N LEU A 1028 40.87 -18.05 -4.18
CA LEU A 1028 39.72 -17.19 -3.87
C LEU A 1028 38.72 -17.93 -2.97
N ALA A 1029 38.50 -17.40 -1.77
CA ALA A 1029 37.62 -17.97 -0.76
C ALA A 1029 36.90 -16.85 0.02
N PRO A 1030 35.67 -17.08 0.53
CA PRO A 1030 34.95 -16.05 1.26
C PRO A 1030 35.74 -15.49 2.45
N GLY A 1031 35.77 -14.16 2.57
CA GLY A 1031 36.47 -13.45 3.65
C GLY A 1031 38.00 -13.40 3.54
N GLN A 1032 38.62 -14.02 2.52
CA GLN A 1032 40.06 -13.93 2.29
C GLN A 1032 40.36 -12.73 1.38
N PRO A 1033 41.22 -11.78 1.78
CA PRO A 1033 41.60 -10.67 0.92
C PRO A 1033 42.50 -11.14 -0.24
N LEU A 1034 42.55 -10.33 -1.30
CA LEU A 1034 43.43 -10.50 -2.45
C LEU A 1034 44.56 -9.46 -2.43
N THR A 1035 45.63 -9.73 -3.17
CA THR A 1035 46.73 -8.78 -3.33
C THR A 1035 46.60 -8.03 -4.66
N LEU A 1036 46.62 -6.70 -4.59
CA LEU A 1036 46.71 -5.82 -5.74
C LEU A 1036 48.16 -5.35 -5.88
N LEU A 1037 48.88 -5.88 -6.86
CA LEU A 1037 50.22 -5.41 -7.22
C LEU A 1037 50.08 -4.22 -8.18
N VAL A 1038 50.61 -3.06 -7.79
CA VAL A 1038 50.62 -1.85 -8.60
C VAL A 1038 52.03 -1.64 -9.15
N THR A 1039 52.14 -1.56 -10.47
CA THR A 1039 53.38 -1.33 -11.20
C THR A 1039 53.33 0.07 -11.82
N PRO A 1040 54.00 1.07 -11.20
CA PRO A 1040 54.06 2.41 -11.75
C PRO A 1040 54.75 2.42 -13.11
N THR A 1041 54.24 3.22 -14.05
CA THR A 1041 54.86 3.37 -15.38
C THR A 1041 55.91 4.48 -15.45
N GLU A 1042 56.04 5.30 -14.40
CA GLU A 1042 57.10 6.30 -14.29
C GLU A 1042 58.40 5.68 -13.80
N SER A 1043 59.51 5.98 -14.46
CA SER A 1043 60.80 5.28 -14.38
C SER A 1043 61.55 5.34 -13.04
N SER A 1044 60.97 5.96 -12.00
CA SER A 1044 61.59 6.14 -10.68
C SER A 1044 60.84 5.49 -9.51
N SER A 1045 59.70 4.84 -9.75
CA SER A 1045 58.87 4.26 -8.69
C SER A 1045 58.87 2.74 -8.72
N GLU A 1046 59.24 2.12 -7.59
CA GLU A 1046 59.21 0.66 -7.41
C GLU A 1046 57.76 0.14 -7.35
N PRO A 1047 57.49 -1.09 -7.87
CA PRO A 1047 56.21 -1.75 -7.67
C PRO A 1047 55.86 -1.89 -6.19
N TRP A 1048 54.58 -1.74 -5.86
CA TRP A 1048 54.08 -1.83 -4.49
C TRP A 1048 52.78 -2.63 -4.43
N GLN A 1049 52.44 -3.13 -3.24
CA GLN A 1049 51.26 -3.96 -3.04
C GLN A 1049 50.25 -3.25 -2.15
N ALA A 1050 48.97 -3.40 -2.50
CA ALA A 1050 47.82 -3.08 -1.66
C ALA A 1050 47.06 -4.38 -1.36
N GLU A 1051 46.37 -4.41 -0.22
CA GLU A 1051 45.42 -5.48 0.09
C GLU A 1051 44.01 -5.00 -0.28
N VAL A 1052 43.25 -5.85 -0.99
CA VAL A 1052 41.86 -5.58 -1.38
C VAL A 1052 40.94 -6.67 -0.87
N SER A 1053 39.79 -6.28 -0.33
CA SER A 1053 38.75 -7.16 0.19
C SER A 1053 37.64 -7.40 -0.82
N HIS A 1054 36.81 -8.40 -0.54
CA HIS A 1054 35.59 -8.70 -1.29
C HIS A 1054 34.52 -9.31 -0.40
N SER A 1055 33.27 -9.29 -0.84
CA SER A 1055 32.13 -9.88 -0.12
C SER A 1055 31.53 -11.12 -0.81
N PHE A 1056 32.30 -11.81 -1.65
CA PHE A 1056 31.85 -13.03 -2.34
C PHE A 1056 31.47 -14.14 -1.35
N THR A 1057 30.33 -14.78 -1.59
CA THR A 1057 29.97 -16.10 -1.02
C THR A 1057 30.57 -17.24 -1.84
N HIS A 1058 30.54 -18.48 -1.32
CA HIS A 1058 30.97 -19.66 -2.06
C HIS A 1058 30.26 -19.78 -3.42
N GLU A 1059 28.94 -19.58 -3.44
CA GLU A 1059 28.15 -19.65 -4.68
C GLU A 1059 28.53 -18.54 -5.66
N GLN A 1060 28.76 -17.32 -5.17
CA GLN A 1060 29.16 -16.18 -6.01
C GLN A 1060 30.57 -16.35 -6.59
N ILE A 1061 31.46 -17.07 -5.92
CA ILE A 1061 32.77 -17.47 -6.47
C ILE A 1061 32.58 -18.40 -7.67
N GLU A 1062 31.60 -19.31 -7.61
CA GLU A 1062 31.28 -20.18 -8.75
C GLU A 1062 30.68 -19.38 -9.92
N TYR A 1063 29.95 -18.29 -9.68
CA TYR A 1063 29.54 -17.36 -10.74
C TYR A 1063 30.75 -16.76 -11.46
N PHE A 1064 31.74 -16.28 -10.70
CA PHE A 1064 32.99 -15.76 -11.23
C PHE A 1064 33.73 -16.81 -12.07
N LYS A 1065 33.92 -18.02 -11.53
CA LYS A 1065 34.60 -19.12 -12.23
C LYS A 1065 33.88 -19.51 -13.53
N ALA A 1066 32.56 -19.61 -13.49
CA ALA A 1066 31.74 -19.93 -14.67
C ALA A 1066 31.72 -18.80 -15.71
N GLY A 1067 32.12 -17.59 -15.34
CA GLY A 1067 32.13 -16.39 -16.17
C GLY A 1067 30.89 -15.50 -16.00
N SER A 1068 29.80 -16.05 -15.45
CA SER A 1068 28.59 -15.37 -14.97
C SER A 1068 27.70 -16.35 -14.18
N ALA A 1069 26.73 -15.83 -13.43
CA ALA A 1069 25.70 -16.64 -12.80
C ALA A 1069 24.80 -17.35 -13.82
N LEU A 1070 24.50 -16.71 -14.95
CA LEU A 1070 23.71 -17.30 -16.03
C LEU A 1070 24.43 -18.50 -16.67
N ASN A 1071 25.75 -18.43 -16.84
CA ASN A 1071 26.53 -19.56 -17.33
C ASN A 1071 26.46 -20.75 -16.37
N LEU A 1072 26.53 -20.50 -15.06
CA LEU A 1072 26.40 -21.55 -14.04
C LEU A 1072 24.99 -22.16 -14.05
N MET A 1073 23.95 -21.33 -14.10
CA MET A 1073 22.56 -21.76 -14.17
C MET A 1073 22.30 -22.64 -15.40
N SER A 1074 22.77 -22.23 -16.58
CA SER A 1074 22.62 -23.00 -17.81
C SER A 1074 23.26 -24.38 -17.72
N ARG A 1075 24.40 -24.54 -17.01
CA ARG A 1075 25.05 -25.84 -16.80
C ARG A 1075 24.30 -26.76 -15.84
N HIS A 1076 23.53 -26.21 -14.91
CA HIS A 1076 22.73 -26.99 -13.96
C HIS A 1076 21.39 -27.44 -14.54
N LEU A 1077 20.88 -26.71 -15.54
CA LEU A 1077 19.61 -26.98 -16.20
C LEU A 1077 19.74 -27.82 -17.49
N SER A 1078 20.93 -27.83 -18.10
CA SER A 1078 21.32 -28.75 -19.18
C SER A 1078 21.76 -30.10 -18.64
#